data_AF-A0AAD5XLZ8-F1
#
_entry.id   AF-A0AAD5XLZ8-F1
#
_cell.length_a   1.000
_cell.length_b   1.000
_cell.length_c   1.000
_cell.angle_alpha   90.00
_cell.angle_beta   90.00
_cell.angle_gamma   90.00
#
_symmetry.space_group_name_H-M   'P 1'
#
loop_
_entity.id
_entity.type
_entity.pdbx_description
1 polymer ?
#
loop_
_entity_poly.entity_id
_entity_poly.type
_entity_poly.pdbx_seq_one_letter_code
_entity_poly.pdbx_strand_id
1 'polypeptide(L)'
;MLPPPCRASFARGIRYAPSSPSLLASTRRARRLWTTATSSSASLDRALDQCTAALHRSPHAPRKASKLCVVLASATYPAAGLERLGRAVIDRFAPATLIGLVVESVGHDGDGNAFGHGLSVTLMDAAAPSNNYTSVAADHPHCVGFVIQPEDTRRVKQKAVGRWPDLGRGFARKTDAEAFDLERFTTVSMGGGHVGLPRKLQAIKESSQDTPLLLTFSDREPHQFLETIDASFPSTTKLGLIGTMTPFVTGRPHTLYFNDKVLSGGLVGAAIVSKRIRTTSPQPSFTGLEALGEPLAITSCRGNIILNIDDTNAAKELLARMSNREMTAGVAPEHQLYVKVTDGDTSAVYRLTGGDPSKGTLAVDTVKDLEVGMKIQFMQRVGSEAAAKVEQADQAVVFACSDPDAAVASPPAQAPSVSSKAAITRTIAARSEHGFIYGRGTSNKSINALTGTIACDPDPAAASDTPPAAPPNPLTGSASSAANAASEPSSSAAFIYEDADGLGKLPDPSLSIPGTKKTLKLRAIVFDEKGNMAEPVEGEFSKIGICQHHKLQPRDLRKMDNTYSEQTPIILVREKAILVNLLNFKVLIEADAVILASKVGAENNPYSDMFLNEMSSKLRLSEGNYEFRALETIFLNVMGQLHAEQKTIFLRVNRTLETLDSRIDEPELKSLLIARRKLDEFALKVNAIRASFTAVLNQDDDLAALYLTDKAAGTPRAEADHIEAELLFEHYLNLADELANATSQLSANIAATSDIISIVLGSRRNLLLQYELMANLSMAALAPSTLLAGLLGMNVANGMEHADPTVFWSIFAATFAVSGGLWFASLRKMWKMALASGYKRKGGQGSARGFGMDVKKEVK
;
A
#
# COMPACT_ATOMS: atom_id res chain seq x y z
N MET A 1 84.78 -29.59 22.38
CA MET A 1 84.75 -29.79 20.92
C MET A 1 83.56 -30.68 20.59
N LEU A 2 82.81 -30.28 19.56
CA LEU A 2 81.64 -30.95 18.95
C LEU A 2 80.32 -30.91 19.76
N PRO A 3 79.27 -30.23 19.24
CA PRO A 3 77.94 -30.17 19.85
C PRO A 3 77.05 -31.35 19.43
N PRO A 4 75.94 -31.59 20.15
CA PRO A 4 75.43 -32.92 20.44
C PRO A 4 74.30 -33.40 19.51
N PRO A 5 73.92 -34.70 19.61
CA PRO A 5 73.26 -35.44 18.55
C PRO A 5 71.73 -35.58 18.73
N CYS A 6 71.11 -35.91 17.61
CA CYS A 6 69.73 -36.35 17.44
C CYS A 6 69.28 -37.45 18.41
N ARG A 7 67.99 -37.42 18.78
CA ARG A 7 67.21 -38.60 19.15
C ARG A 7 65.85 -38.61 18.47
N ALA A 8 65.72 -39.51 17.49
CA ALA A 8 64.50 -40.20 17.08
C ALA A 8 64.13 -41.24 18.17
N SER A 9 62.96 -41.85 18.31
CA SER A 9 61.61 -41.90 17.70
C SER A 9 60.75 -42.67 18.73
N PHE A 10 59.43 -42.51 18.85
CA PHE A 10 58.44 -43.37 18.18
C PHE A 10 57.02 -42.99 18.66
N ALA A 11 56.08 -42.79 17.73
CA ALA A 11 54.75 -43.43 17.70
C ALA A 11 53.99 -42.95 16.45
N ARG A 12 53.80 -43.88 15.51
CA ARG A 12 53.10 -43.70 14.23
C ARG A 12 51.58 -43.72 14.44
N GLY A 13 50.89 -42.69 13.95
CA GLY A 13 49.45 -42.68 13.72
C GLY A 13 49.17 -41.89 12.45
N ILE A 14 48.92 -42.61 11.35
CA ILE A 14 48.65 -42.07 10.02
C ILE A 14 47.25 -41.43 10.03
N ARG A 15 47.14 -40.13 9.73
CA ARG A 15 45.93 -39.54 9.14
C ARG A 15 46.25 -39.09 7.73
N TYR A 16 45.53 -39.70 6.78
CA TYR A 16 45.42 -39.26 5.41
C TYR A 16 44.93 -37.81 5.36
N ALA A 17 45.65 -36.97 4.62
CA ALA A 17 45.17 -35.67 4.18
C ALA A 17 44.21 -35.85 3.00
N PRO A 18 43.05 -35.19 2.97
CA PRO A 18 42.42 -34.77 1.74
C PRO A 18 42.67 -33.27 1.55
N SER A 19 43.33 -32.96 0.44
CA SER A 19 43.43 -31.65 -0.19
C SER A 19 42.06 -30.96 -0.30
N SER A 20 41.85 -29.87 0.42
CA SER A 20 40.77 -28.91 0.17
C SER A 20 41.29 -27.77 -0.71
N PRO A 21 40.78 -27.59 -1.95
CA PRO A 21 41.15 -26.43 -2.75
C PRO A 21 40.48 -25.18 -2.16
N SER A 22 41.31 -24.16 -1.93
CA SER A 22 41.03 -22.84 -1.38
C SER A 22 39.74 -22.15 -1.90
N LEU A 23 38.74 -22.03 -1.02
CA LEU A 23 37.49 -21.26 -1.21
C LEU A 23 37.67 -19.73 -1.17
N LEU A 24 38.82 -19.23 -0.69
CA LEU A 24 39.11 -17.79 -0.55
C LEU A 24 39.48 -17.07 -1.87
N ALA A 25 39.80 -17.81 -2.93
CA ALA A 25 40.20 -17.23 -4.22
C ALA A 25 39.02 -16.91 -5.16
N SER A 26 37.86 -17.56 -4.99
CA SER A 26 36.70 -17.39 -5.88
C SER A 26 35.88 -16.13 -5.57
N THR A 27 35.81 -15.72 -4.29
CA THR A 27 35.07 -14.53 -3.85
C THR A 27 35.74 -13.21 -4.26
N ARG A 28 37.08 -13.16 -4.35
CA ARG A 28 37.82 -11.97 -4.79
C ARG A 28 37.66 -11.65 -6.29
N ARG A 29 37.35 -12.63 -7.15
CA ARG A 29 37.16 -12.42 -8.61
C ARG A 29 35.76 -11.90 -8.96
N ALA A 30 34.72 -12.30 -8.23
CA ALA A 30 33.35 -11.79 -8.45
C ALA A 30 33.20 -10.30 -8.09
N ARG A 31 33.92 -9.83 -7.05
CA ARG A 31 33.93 -8.42 -6.59
C ARG A 31 34.48 -7.41 -7.61
N ARG A 32 35.06 -7.86 -8.72
CA ARG A 32 35.60 -7.00 -9.80
C ARG A 32 34.72 -6.98 -11.06
N LEU A 33 33.55 -7.61 -11.04
CA LEU A 33 32.70 -7.72 -12.23
C LEU A 33 31.98 -6.43 -12.58
N TRP A 34 31.58 -5.63 -11.59
CA TRP A 34 30.90 -4.37 -11.82
C TRP A 34 31.29 -3.31 -10.80
N THR A 35 31.12 -2.05 -11.20
CA THR A 35 31.26 -0.88 -10.35
C THR A 35 29.92 -0.14 -10.35
N THR A 36 29.39 0.11 -9.15
CA THR A 36 28.13 0.81 -8.92
C THR A 36 28.41 2.21 -8.39
N ALA A 37 27.69 3.21 -8.88
CA ALA A 37 27.65 4.53 -8.27
C ALA A 37 26.22 4.89 -7.91
N THR A 38 25.99 5.25 -6.64
CA THR A 38 24.68 5.68 -6.15
C THR A 38 24.75 7.15 -5.70
N SER A 39 23.78 7.95 -6.14
CA SER A 39 23.59 9.34 -5.72
C SER A 39 22.23 9.51 -5.04
N SER A 40 22.20 10.24 -3.93
CA SER A 40 20.99 10.63 -3.20
C SER A 40 20.40 11.97 -3.65
N SER A 41 20.93 12.59 -4.72
CA SER A 41 20.53 13.95 -5.13
C SER A 41 19.06 14.03 -5.53
N ALA A 42 18.35 15.04 -5.02
CA ALA A 42 16.94 15.32 -5.30
C ALA A 42 16.60 15.59 -6.78
N SER A 43 17.59 16.00 -7.59
CA SER A 43 17.43 16.21 -9.03
C SER A 43 18.03 15.03 -9.79
N LEU A 44 17.25 14.40 -10.66
CA LEU A 44 17.69 13.24 -11.46
C LEU A 44 18.90 13.56 -12.35
N ASP A 45 18.91 14.74 -12.99
CA ASP A 45 20.02 15.15 -13.86
C ASP A 45 21.31 15.33 -13.06
N ARG A 46 21.22 15.97 -11.89
CA ARG A 46 22.36 16.11 -10.97
C ARG A 46 22.81 14.76 -10.42
N ALA A 47 21.88 13.86 -10.09
CA ALA A 47 22.20 12.53 -9.62
C ALA A 47 22.98 11.74 -10.69
N LEU A 48 22.52 11.81 -11.94
CA LEU A 48 23.20 11.16 -13.06
C LEU A 48 24.57 11.80 -13.34
N ASP A 49 24.72 13.12 -13.26
CA ASP A 49 26.01 13.82 -13.40
C ASP A 49 27.00 13.39 -12.31
N GLN A 50 26.53 13.30 -11.06
CA GLN A 50 27.34 12.83 -9.94
C GLN A 50 27.77 11.37 -10.10
N CYS A 51 26.86 10.47 -10.49
CA CYS A 51 27.20 9.08 -10.77
C CYS A 51 28.20 8.97 -11.93
N THR A 52 28.02 9.78 -12.98
CA THR A 52 28.93 9.84 -14.14
C THR A 52 30.33 10.32 -13.73
N ALA A 53 30.42 11.40 -12.96
CA ALA A 53 31.68 11.91 -12.45
C ALA A 53 32.38 10.92 -11.51
N ALA A 54 31.64 10.25 -10.64
CA ALA A 54 32.17 9.22 -9.74
C ALA A 54 32.70 8.01 -10.51
N LEU A 55 31.94 7.49 -11.47
CA LEU A 55 32.34 6.37 -12.30
C LEU A 55 33.57 6.71 -13.15
N HIS A 56 33.65 7.88 -13.79
CA HIS A 56 34.84 8.27 -14.56
C HIS A 56 36.11 8.46 -13.71
N ARG A 57 35.97 8.87 -12.45
CA ARG A 57 37.09 9.02 -11.51
C ARG A 57 37.51 7.69 -10.88
N SER A 58 36.65 6.69 -10.89
CA SER A 58 36.92 5.39 -10.28
C SER A 58 38.00 4.63 -11.06
N PRO A 59 39.09 4.16 -10.42
CA PRO A 59 40.08 3.31 -11.07
C PRO A 59 39.51 1.93 -11.45
N HIS A 60 38.32 1.58 -10.96
CA HIS A 60 37.65 0.31 -11.17
C HIS A 60 36.50 0.35 -12.18
N ALA A 61 36.15 1.53 -12.69
CA ALA A 61 35.13 1.64 -13.73
C ALA A 61 35.70 1.29 -15.11
N PRO A 62 34.90 0.69 -16.01
CA PRO A 62 35.35 0.39 -17.36
C PRO A 62 35.71 1.68 -18.11
N ARG A 63 36.93 1.72 -18.68
CA ARG A 63 37.42 2.86 -19.48
C ARG A 63 36.93 2.84 -20.94
N LYS A 64 36.32 1.74 -21.39
CA LYS A 64 35.69 1.57 -22.71
C LYS A 64 34.17 1.44 -22.53
N ALA A 65 33.42 1.52 -23.62
CA ALA A 65 31.98 1.22 -23.65
C ALA A 65 31.66 -0.04 -22.85
N SER A 66 30.81 0.11 -21.83
CA SER A 66 30.47 -1.00 -20.92
C SER A 66 29.62 -2.05 -21.64
N LYS A 67 29.81 -3.34 -21.33
CA LYS A 67 29.00 -4.40 -21.97
C LYS A 67 27.58 -4.47 -21.41
N LEU A 68 27.41 -4.08 -20.15
CA LEU A 68 26.14 -4.04 -19.45
C LEU A 68 26.11 -2.81 -18.55
N CYS A 69 25.03 -2.05 -18.64
CA CYS A 69 24.67 -1.01 -17.68
C CYS A 69 23.34 -1.40 -17.02
N VAL A 70 23.31 -1.32 -15.69
CA VAL A 70 22.09 -1.49 -14.90
C VAL A 70 21.72 -0.15 -14.26
N VAL A 71 20.48 0.29 -14.43
CA VAL A 71 19.98 1.55 -13.87
C VAL A 71 18.77 1.30 -12.98
N LEU A 72 18.84 1.78 -11.74
CA LEU A 72 17.78 1.70 -10.75
C LEU A 72 17.49 3.12 -10.24
N ALA A 73 16.26 3.60 -10.40
CA ALA A 73 15.86 4.94 -10.01
C ALA A 73 14.67 4.89 -9.05
N SER A 74 14.67 5.72 -8.01
CA SER A 74 13.53 5.83 -7.11
C SER A 74 12.29 6.42 -7.82
N ALA A 75 11.10 5.94 -7.45
CA ALA A 75 9.79 6.41 -7.96
C ALA A 75 9.46 7.86 -7.57
N THR A 76 10.26 8.49 -6.73
CA THR A 76 10.14 9.88 -6.25
C THR A 76 10.56 10.92 -7.29
N TYR A 77 11.31 10.54 -8.34
CA TYR A 77 11.71 11.48 -9.38
C TYR A 77 10.55 11.85 -10.33
N PRO A 78 10.56 13.07 -10.91
CA PRO A 78 9.54 13.49 -11.86
C PRO A 78 9.47 12.62 -13.13
N ALA A 79 8.25 12.42 -13.64
CA ALA A 79 7.95 11.61 -14.82
C ALA A 79 8.85 11.93 -16.04
N ALA A 80 8.95 13.23 -16.39
CA ALA A 80 9.72 13.70 -17.54
C ALA A 80 11.22 13.41 -17.44
N GLY A 81 11.74 13.26 -16.22
CA GLY A 81 13.11 12.83 -15.98
C GLY A 81 13.26 11.32 -16.20
N LEU A 82 12.38 10.53 -15.56
CA LEU A 82 12.38 9.08 -15.67
C LEU A 82 12.22 8.59 -17.12
N GLU A 83 11.36 9.22 -17.92
CA GLU A 83 11.20 8.85 -19.34
C GLU A 83 12.45 9.11 -20.19
N ARG A 84 13.25 10.11 -19.84
CA ARG A 84 14.49 10.46 -20.56
C ARG A 84 15.72 9.74 -20.02
N LEU A 85 15.63 9.12 -18.84
CA LEU A 85 16.76 8.53 -18.11
C LEU A 85 17.52 7.48 -18.95
N GLY A 86 16.79 6.57 -19.62
CA GLY A 86 17.43 5.52 -20.43
C GLY A 86 18.32 6.08 -21.55
N ARG A 87 17.83 7.10 -22.26
CA ARG A 87 18.61 7.80 -23.31
C ARG A 87 19.79 8.57 -22.71
N ALA A 88 19.56 9.31 -21.62
CA ALA A 88 20.61 10.07 -20.94
C ALA A 88 21.76 9.19 -20.44
N VAL A 89 21.47 7.95 -20.00
CA VAL A 89 22.49 6.98 -19.60
C VAL A 89 23.24 6.43 -20.81
N ILE A 90 22.54 6.15 -21.92
CA ILE A 90 23.18 5.69 -23.17
C ILE A 90 24.16 6.73 -23.70
N ASP A 91 23.76 8.00 -23.71
CA ASP A 91 24.58 9.11 -24.21
C ASP A 91 25.89 9.28 -23.42
N ARG A 92 25.90 8.92 -22.13
CA ARG A 92 27.06 9.08 -21.23
C ARG A 92 27.99 7.88 -21.20
N PHE A 93 27.44 6.66 -21.22
CA PHE A 93 28.22 5.44 -20.98
C PHE A 93 28.30 4.50 -22.20
N ALA A 94 27.52 4.75 -23.25
CA ALA A 94 27.43 3.97 -24.48
C ALA A 94 27.43 2.44 -24.24
N PRO A 95 26.52 1.90 -23.40
CA PRO A 95 26.54 0.48 -23.07
C PRO A 95 26.07 -0.41 -24.22
N ALA A 96 26.62 -1.61 -24.37
CA ALA A 96 26.15 -2.59 -25.34
C ALA A 96 24.76 -3.16 -25.00
N THR A 97 24.39 -3.13 -23.72
CA THR A 97 23.06 -3.47 -23.22
C THR A 97 22.77 -2.62 -21.99
N LEU A 98 21.66 -1.91 -21.98
CA LEU A 98 21.13 -1.23 -20.81
C LEU A 98 19.86 -1.95 -20.34
N ILE A 99 19.82 -2.31 -19.06
CA ILE A 99 18.61 -2.79 -18.39
C ILE A 99 18.33 -1.97 -17.13
N GLY A 100 17.09 -1.89 -16.69
CA GLY A 100 16.78 -1.19 -15.46
C GLY A 100 15.30 -1.16 -15.15
N LEU A 101 14.96 -0.62 -13.98
CA LEU A 101 13.58 -0.40 -13.57
C LEU A 101 13.47 0.74 -12.55
N VAL A 102 12.24 1.23 -12.35
CA VAL A 102 11.93 2.17 -11.26
C VAL A 102 11.60 1.41 -9.97
N VAL A 103 12.39 1.66 -8.93
CA VAL A 103 12.33 1.02 -7.60
C VAL A 103 11.74 2.00 -6.59
N GLU A 104 11.43 1.52 -5.40
CA GLU A 104 11.00 2.39 -4.29
C GLU A 104 12.19 3.21 -3.78
N SER A 105 13.29 2.54 -3.43
CA SER A 105 14.51 3.15 -2.92
C SER A 105 15.77 2.39 -3.35
N VAL A 106 16.91 3.08 -3.33
CA VAL A 106 18.24 2.55 -3.68
C VAL A 106 19.13 2.52 -2.45
N GLY A 107 20.09 1.60 -2.40
CA GLY A 107 21.01 1.49 -1.25
C GLY A 107 22.13 2.53 -1.28
N HIS A 108 22.34 3.21 -0.15
CA HIS A 108 23.46 4.14 0.08
C HIS A 108 24.47 3.51 1.05
N ASP A 109 25.74 3.88 0.91
CA ASP A 109 26.83 3.40 1.74
C ASP A 109 27.27 4.53 2.68
N GLY A 110 26.93 4.42 3.98
CA GLY A 110 27.25 5.41 5.01
C GLY A 110 26.08 5.77 5.93
N ASP A 111 26.32 5.68 7.24
CA ASP A 111 25.49 6.11 8.39
C ASP A 111 24.01 5.68 8.41
N GLY A 112 23.77 4.51 9.00
CA GLY A 112 22.49 4.12 9.62
C GLY A 112 21.35 3.75 8.67
N ASN A 113 21.17 4.49 7.57
CA ASN A 113 19.98 4.41 6.73
C ASN A 113 20.27 3.65 5.42
N ALA A 114 20.08 2.32 5.44
CA ALA A 114 20.57 1.42 4.39
C ALA A 114 19.92 1.61 3.00
N PHE A 115 18.73 2.24 2.91
CA PHE A 115 18.00 2.46 1.67
C PHE A 115 17.28 3.81 1.67
N GLY A 116 17.35 4.56 0.57
CA GLY A 116 16.69 5.87 0.48
C GLY A 116 16.46 6.36 -0.96
N HIS A 117 16.03 7.62 -1.07
CA HIS A 117 15.88 8.32 -2.34
C HIS A 117 17.19 8.32 -3.13
N GLY A 118 17.14 8.08 -4.44
CA GLY A 118 18.32 8.22 -5.29
C GLY A 118 18.29 7.48 -6.63
N LEU A 119 19.42 7.59 -7.33
CA LEU A 119 19.73 6.92 -8.59
C LEU A 119 20.97 6.05 -8.41
N SER A 120 20.88 4.77 -8.81
CA SER A 120 22.00 3.83 -8.84
C SER A 120 22.32 3.43 -10.29
N VAL A 121 23.59 3.59 -10.68
CA VAL A 121 24.09 3.23 -12.01
C VAL A 121 25.24 2.25 -11.86
N THR A 122 25.08 1.06 -12.43
CA THR A 122 26.08 -0.02 -12.37
C THR A 122 26.64 -0.30 -13.74
N LEU A 123 27.96 -0.33 -13.86
CA LEU A 123 28.69 -0.68 -15.10
C LEU A 123 29.46 -1.97 -14.90
N MET A 124 29.30 -2.93 -15.82
CA MET A 124 30.09 -4.17 -15.81
C MET A 124 31.46 -3.94 -16.46
N ASP A 125 32.53 -4.24 -15.71
CA ASP A 125 33.91 -4.16 -16.20
C ASP A 125 34.26 -5.41 -17.02
N ALA A 126 34.95 -5.18 -18.14
CA ALA A 126 35.50 -6.21 -19.00
C ALA A 126 37.01 -6.02 -19.11
N ALA A 127 37.73 -5.84 -18.00
CA ALA A 127 39.17 -5.71 -18.04
C ALA A 127 39.84 -7.04 -18.42
N ALA A 128 40.53 -7.03 -19.56
CA ALA A 128 41.67 -7.90 -19.83
C ALA A 128 42.73 -7.69 -18.73
N PRO A 129 43.51 -8.72 -18.36
CA PRO A 129 44.52 -8.58 -17.32
C PRO A 129 45.58 -7.55 -17.73
N SER A 130 46.08 -6.83 -16.73
CA SER A 130 47.22 -5.92 -16.80
C SER A 130 48.38 -6.50 -17.62
N ASN A 131 48.98 -5.66 -18.47
CA ASN A 131 50.20 -5.88 -19.24
C ASN A 131 51.17 -6.87 -18.57
N ASN A 132 51.27 -8.06 -19.17
CA ASN A 132 52.33 -9.07 -19.10
C ASN A 132 51.68 -10.45 -19.01
N TYR A 133 51.36 -11.03 -20.17
CA TYR A 133 51.45 -12.46 -20.50
C TYR A 133 50.72 -12.66 -21.82
N THR A 134 51.49 -13.03 -22.84
CA THR A 134 51.05 -13.41 -24.18
C THR A 134 50.15 -14.65 -24.13
N SER A 135 49.19 -14.70 -25.06
CA SER A 135 48.40 -15.86 -25.53
C SER A 135 47.42 -16.56 -24.57
N VAL A 136 46.25 -15.96 -24.27
CA VAL A 136 44.95 -16.67 -24.26
C VAL A 136 43.81 -15.66 -24.54
N ALA A 137 43.45 -15.47 -25.81
CA ALA A 137 42.39 -14.54 -26.23
C ALA A 137 40.94 -15.08 -26.10
N ALA A 138 40.70 -16.23 -25.46
CA ALA A 138 39.52 -17.04 -25.76
C ALA A 138 38.35 -17.07 -24.74
N ASP A 139 38.32 -16.27 -23.66
CA ASP A 139 37.24 -16.44 -22.67
C ASP A 139 36.97 -15.20 -21.77
N HIS A 140 36.66 -14.06 -22.40
CA HIS A 140 36.24 -12.87 -21.65
C HIS A 140 34.73 -12.94 -21.34
N PRO A 141 34.29 -12.55 -20.12
CA PRO A 141 32.87 -12.49 -19.82
C PRO A 141 32.17 -11.54 -20.79
N HIS A 142 31.04 -11.98 -21.33
CA HIS A 142 30.19 -11.14 -22.17
C HIS A 142 28.74 -11.22 -21.69
N CYS A 143 27.97 -10.19 -22.03
CA CYS A 143 26.60 -10.05 -21.60
C CYS A 143 25.67 -10.12 -22.80
N VAL A 144 24.55 -10.81 -22.64
CA VAL A 144 23.50 -10.90 -23.64
C VAL A 144 22.20 -10.38 -23.03
N GLY A 145 21.81 -9.16 -23.43
CA GLY A 145 20.53 -8.55 -23.05
C GLY A 145 19.34 -9.13 -23.81
N PHE A 146 18.25 -9.38 -23.09
CA PHE A 146 16.98 -9.86 -23.62
C PHE A 146 15.79 -9.11 -23.00
N VAL A 147 14.67 -9.15 -23.73
CA VAL A 147 13.40 -8.52 -23.34
C VAL A 147 12.26 -9.45 -23.72
N ILE A 148 11.22 -9.45 -22.91
CA ILE A 148 9.95 -10.13 -23.13
C ILE A 148 8.87 -9.08 -23.03
N GLN A 149 8.10 -8.92 -24.10
CA GLN A 149 7.05 -7.92 -24.13
C GLN A 149 5.85 -8.41 -23.32
N PRO A 150 5.05 -7.48 -22.76
CA PRO A 150 3.87 -7.85 -21.99
C PRO A 150 2.83 -8.62 -22.83
N GLU A 151 2.89 -8.49 -24.16
CA GLU A 151 2.02 -9.21 -25.10
C GLU A 151 2.40 -10.69 -25.24
N ASP A 152 3.65 -11.03 -24.97
CA ASP A 152 4.18 -12.40 -25.06
C ASP A 152 4.00 -13.18 -23.75
N THR A 153 3.55 -12.51 -22.68
CA THR A 153 3.39 -13.08 -21.33
C THR A 153 1.92 -13.14 -20.94
N ARG A 154 1.44 -14.29 -20.45
CA ARG A 154 0.11 -14.36 -19.85
C ARG A 154 0.18 -14.03 -18.36
N ARG A 155 -0.81 -13.27 -17.90
CA ARG A 155 -0.98 -12.95 -16.49
C ARG A 155 -1.79 -14.03 -15.79
N VAL A 156 -1.16 -14.74 -14.86
CA VAL A 156 -1.68 -15.91 -14.14
C VAL A 156 -2.21 -15.52 -12.76
N LYS A 157 -1.56 -14.58 -12.03
CA LYS A 157 -1.99 -14.16 -10.68
C LYS A 157 -3.38 -13.50 -10.68
N GLN A 158 -3.69 -12.72 -11.72
CA GLN A 158 -4.99 -12.05 -11.87
C GLN A 158 -6.14 -12.99 -12.27
N LYS A 159 -5.86 -14.24 -12.66
CA LYS A 159 -6.85 -15.24 -13.09
C LYS A 159 -7.05 -16.39 -12.08
N ALA A 160 -6.29 -16.41 -10.97
CA ALA A 160 -6.43 -17.42 -9.92
C ALA A 160 -7.73 -17.24 -9.11
N VAL A 161 -8.32 -18.35 -8.65
CA VAL A 161 -9.60 -18.37 -7.95
C VAL A 161 -9.56 -17.50 -6.69
N GLY A 162 -10.52 -16.57 -6.55
CA GLY A 162 -10.62 -15.65 -5.42
C GLY A 162 -9.98 -14.26 -5.63
N ARG A 163 -9.45 -13.96 -6.82
CA ARG A 163 -8.91 -12.63 -7.18
C ARG A 163 -9.72 -12.03 -8.33
N TRP A 164 -10.16 -10.79 -8.15
CA TRP A 164 -10.79 -10.03 -9.23
C TRP A 164 -9.72 -9.53 -10.21
N PRO A 165 -9.98 -9.53 -11.54
CA PRO A 165 -9.15 -8.79 -12.48
C PRO A 165 -9.23 -7.29 -12.18
N ASP A 166 -8.11 -6.57 -12.30
CA ASP A 166 -8.10 -5.10 -12.21
C ASP A 166 -9.04 -4.52 -13.28
N LEU A 167 -10.08 -3.79 -12.85
CA LEU A 167 -11.10 -3.16 -13.69
C LEU A 167 -10.55 -2.04 -14.61
N GLY A 168 -9.23 -1.81 -14.62
CA GLY A 168 -8.56 -0.74 -15.36
C GLY A 168 -8.01 -1.11 -16.74
N ARG A 169 -8.17 -2.35 -17.24
CA ARG A 169 -7.85 -2.68 -18.64
C ARG A 169 -9.10 -3.09 -19.39
N GLY A 170 -9.29 -2.46 -20.56
CA GLY A 170 -10.41 -2.71 -21.46
C GLY A 170 -10.69 -4.20 -21.63
N PHE A 171 -11.99 -4.53 -21.59
CA PHE A 171 -12.53 -5.86 -21.80
C PHE A 171 -11.83 -6.58 -22.96
N ALA A 172 -11.27 -7.75 -22.64
CA ALA A 172 -10.94 -8.89 -23.52
C ALA A 172 -10.35 -8.58 -24.91
N ARG A 173 -9.05 -8.83 -25.10
CA ARG A 173 -8.52 -9.16 -26.45
C ARG A 173 -9.03 -10.55 -26.84
N LYS A 174 -9.58 -10.68 -28.05
CA LYS A 174 -10.12 -11.91 -28.67
C LYS A 174 -9.15 -13.10 -28.80
N THR A 175 -7.87 -12.94 -28.45
CA THR A 175 -6.79 -13.90 -28.72
C THR A 175 -6.59 -14.98 -27.65
N ASP A 176 -7.27 -14.91 -26.51
CA ASP A 176 -7.05 -15.85 -25.39
C ASP A 176 -7.62 -17.26 -25.65
N ALA A 177 -8.62 -17.41 -26.52
CA ALA A 177 -9.25 -18.70 -26.81
C ALA A 177 -8.47 -19.56 -27.82
N GLU A 178 -7.73 -18.93 -28.75
CA GLU A 178 -7.05 -19.62 -29.86
C GLU A 178 -5.70 -20.24 -29.46
N ALA A 179 -5.19 -19.94 -28.26
CA ALA A 179 -3.90 -20.42 -27.77
C ALA A 179 -4.03 -21.35 -26.55
N PHE A 180 -5.20 -21.97 -26.34
CA PHE A 180 -5.42 -22.93 -25.26
C PHE A 180 -5.05 -24.34 -25.74
N ASP A 181 -3.83 -24.78 -25.41
CA ASP A 181 -3.32 -26.09 -25.80
C ASP A 181 -3.80 -27.18 -24.81
N LEU A 182 -4.80 -27.96 -25.22
CA LEU A 182 -5.41 -29.02 -24.41
C LEU A 182 -4.43 -30.15 -24.09
N GLU A 183 -3.44 -30.40 -24.96
CA GLU A 183 -2.51 -31.52 -24.80
C GLU A 183 -1.44 -31.26 -23.72
N ARG A 184 -1.25 -30.00 -23.35
CA ARG A 184 -0.19 -29.55 -22.42
C ARG A 184 -0.72 -28.94 -21.12
N PHE A 185 -2.03 -29.06 -20.89
CA PHE A 185 -2.69 -28.62 -19.67
C PHE A 185 -2.38 -29.60 -18.52
N THR A 186 -1.55 -29.17 -17.55
CA THR A 186 -1.15 -29.99 -16.40
C THR A 186 -1.93 -29.65 -15.14
N THR A 187 -2.08 -28.36 -14.79
CA THR A 187 -2.85 -27.90 -13.61
C THR A 187 -3.58 -26.57 -13.86
N VAL A 188 -4.66 -26.34 -13.10
CA VAL A 188 -5.53 -25.15 -13.18
C VAL A 188 -4.79 -23.87 -12.78
N SER A 189 -3.76 -23.99 -11.94
CA SER A 189 -2.90 -22.90 -11.44
C SER A 189 -1.89 -22.40 -12.48
N MET A 190 -1.55 -23.20 -13.50
CA MET A 190 -0.51 -22.87 -14.48
C MET A 190 -1.02 -22.21 -15.77
N GLY A 191 -2.35 -22.10 -15.95
CA GLY A 191 -2.95 -21.26 -17.00
C GLY A 191 -2.60 -21.59 -18.45
N GLY A 192 -2.04 -22.79 -18.73
CA GLY A 192 -1.91 -23.38 -20.06
C GLY A 192 -1.20 -22.52 -21.14
N GLY A 193 -0.19 -21.72 -20.79
CA GLY A 193 0.57 -20.93 -21.76
C GLY A 193 2.06 -20.88 -21.42
N HIS A 194 2.92 -21.11 -22.42
CA HIS A 194 4.38 -21.09 -22.30
C HIS A 194 4.94 -19.83 -22.97
N VAL A 195 5.82 -19.10 -22.29
CA VAL A 195 6.56 -17.97 -22.88
C VAL A 195 7.73 -18.53 -23.67
N GLY A 196 7.80 -18.31 -24.99
CA GLY A 196 8.93 -18.79 -25.79
C GLY A 196 10.27 -18.23 -25.29
N LEU A 197 11.34 -19.04 -25.31
CA LEU A 197 12.67 -18.56 -24.94
C LEU A 197 13.12 -17.49 -25.96
N PRO A 198 13.56 -16.29 -25.54
CA PRO A 198 14.04 -15.26 -26.47
C PRO A 198 15.16 -15.78 -27.36
N ARG A 199 15.14 -15.44 -28.66
CA ARG A 199 16.11 -15.93 -29.68
C ARG A 199 17.57 -15.85 -29.23
N LYS A 200 17.94 -14.79 -28.50
CA LYS A 200 19.29 -14.61 -27.96
C LYS A 200 19.66 -15.62 -26.87
N LEU A 201 18.73 -15.96 -25.98
CA LEU A 201 18.91 -17.02 -24.98
C LEU A 201 18.86 -18.40 -25.64
N GLN A 202 18.02 -18.58 -26.66
CA GLN A 202 17.98 -19.80 -27.45
C GLN A 202 19.34 -20.08 -28.12
N ALA A 203 19.97 -19.06 -28.71
CA ALA A 203 21.31 -19.19 -29.28
C ALA A 203 22.37 -19.59 -28.23
N ILE A 204 22.29 -19.07 -26.99
CA ILE A 204 23.18 -19.46 -25.89
C ILE A 204 22.97 -20.94 -25.52
N LYS A 205 21.72 -21.38 -25.45
CA LYS A 205 21.35 -22.77 -25.15
C LYS A 205 21.85 -23.72 -26.23
N GLU A 206 21.61 -23.40 -27.50
CA GLU A 206 22.04 -24.20 -28.66
C GLU A 206 23.57 -24.27 -28.77
N SER A 207 24.26 -23.18 -28.45
CA SER A 207 25.73 -23.12 -28.43
C SER A 207 26.37 -23.71 -27.16
N SER A 208 25.58 -24.22 -26.21
CA SER A 208 26.04 -24.83 -24.96
C SER A 208 27.02 -23.94 -24.18
N GLN A 209 26.78 -22.64 -24.18
CA GLN A 209 27.62 -21.66 -23.47
C GLN A 209 27.30 -21.62 -21.97
N ASP A 210 28.34 -21.54 -21.14
CA ASP A 210 28.18 -21.50 -19.68
C ASP A 210 27.66 -20.13 -19.22
N THR A 211 26.48 -20.14 -18.61
CA THR A 211 25.77 -18.94 -18.14
C THR A 211 25.66 -18.99 -16.61
N PRO A 212 26.65 -18.45 -15.88
CA PRO A 212 26.65 -18.50 -14.41
C PRO A 212 25.56 -17.65 -13.75
N LEU A 213 25.18 -16.50 -14.34
CA LEU A 213 24.21 -15.58 -13.74
C LEU A 213 23.22 -15.05 -14.77
N LEU A 214 21.94 -15.07 -14.40
CA LEU A 214 20.85 -14.39 -15.09
C LEU A 214 20.27 -13.30 -14.18
N LEU A 215 20.41 -12.03 -14.58
CA LEU A 215 19.83 -10.89 -13.88
C LEU A 215 18.53 -10.46 -14.57
N THR A 216 17.41 -10.46 -13.85
CA THR A 216 16.07 -10.19 -14.42
C THR A 216 15.32 -9.11 -13.65
N PHE A 217 14.66 -8.23 -14.38
CA PHE A 217 13.84 -7.15 -13.87
C PHE A 217 12.46 -7.28 -14.49
N SER A 218 11.46 -7.51 -13.66
CA SER A 218 10.11 -7.86 -14.10
C SER A 218 9.09 -6.83 -13.63
N ASP A 219 7.97 -6.77 -14.33
CA ASP A 219 6.71 -6.34 -13.72
C ASP A 219 6.19 -7.39 -12.72
N ARG A 220 4.94 -7.23 -12.27
CA ARG A 220 4.32 -8.04 -11.20
C ARG A 220 4.26 -9.56 -11.43
N GLU A 221 4.47 -10.08 -12.65
CA GLU A 221 4.20 -11.51 -12.96
C GLU A 221 5.30 -12.24 -13.77
N PRO A 222 6.50 -12.51 -13.19
CA PRO A 222 7.60 -13.19 -13.90
C PRO A 222 7.41 -14.70 -14.10
N HIS A 223 6.39 -15.31 -13.48
CA HIS A 223 6.34 -16.75 -13.20
C HIS A 223 6.46 -17.66 -14.42
N GLN A 224 5.74 -17.38 -15.51
CA GLN A 224 5.78 -18.22 -16.71
C GLN A 224 7.15 -18.24 -17.40
N PHE A 225 7.85 -17.10 -17.35
CA PHE A 225 9.19 -17.03 -17.90
C PHE A 225 10.21 -17.69 -16.98
N LEU A 226 10.06 -17.56 -15.66
CA LEU A 226 10.92 -18.25 -14.71
C LEU A 226 10.89 -19.77 -14.91
N GLU A 227 9.72 -20.36 -15.13
CA GLU A 227 9.58 -21.78 -15.47
C GLU A 227 10.33 -22.15 -16.77
N THR A 228 10.20 -21.32 -17.81
CA THR A 228 10.89 -21.52 -19.08
C THR A 228 12.42 -21.48 -18.91
N ILE A 229 12.92 -20.57 -18.07
CA ILE A 229 14.34 -20.50 -17.74
C ILE A 229 14.74 -21.70 -16.87
N ASP A 230 13.92 -22.12 -15.92
CA ASP A 230 14.21 -23.26 -15.05
C ASP A 230 14.37 -24.56 -15.88
N ALA A 231 13.51 -24.75 -16.89
CA ALA A 231 13.62 -25.85 -17.84
C ALA A 231 14.82 -25.72 -18.79
N SER A 232 15.17 -24.49 -19.20
CA SER A 232 16.21 -24.27 -20.22
C SER A 232 17.62 -24.07 -19.67
N PHE A 233 17.75 -23.55 -18.45
CA PHE A 233 18.98 -23.19 -17.75
C PHE A 233 18.92 -23.64 -16.28
N PRO A 234 18.91 -24.95 -16.01
CA PRO A 234 18.76 -25.48 -14.66
C PRO A 234 19.98 -25.21 -13.76
N SER A 235 21.17 -25.10 -14.34
CA SER A 235 22.43 -24.85 -13.60
C SER A 235 22.76 -23.37 -13.40
N THR A 236 21.95 -22.45 -13.94
CA THR A 236 22.21 -21.00 -13.88
C THR A 236 21.64 -20.40 -12.60
N THR A 237 22.42 -19.52 -11.95
CA THR A 237 21.91 -18.71 -10.84
C THR A 237 21.01 -17.60 -11.39
N LYS A 238 19.84 -17.43 -10.79
CA LYS A 238 18.83 -16.46 -11.23
C LYS A 238 18.67 -15.44 -10.13
N LEU A 239 18.77 -14.15 -10.44
CA LEU A 239 18.58 -13.05 -9.49
C LEU A 239 17.76 -11.95 -10.15
N GLY A 240 16.88 -11.30 -9.40
CA GLY A 240 16.06 -10.26 -9.96
C GLY A 240 15.21 -9.49 -8.98
N LEU A 241 14.58 -8.44 -9.48
CA LEU A 241 13.68 -7.57 -8.71
C LEU A 241 12.38 -7.38 -9.48
N ILE A 242 11.26 -7.32 -8.76
CA ILE A 242 9.97 -6.94 -9.33
C ILE A 242 9.81 -5.45 -9.12
N GLY A 243 9.54 -4.68 -10.18
CA GLY A 243 9.49 -3.23 -10.11
C GLY A 243 8.27 -2.69 -9.36
N THR A 244 8.43 -1.52 -8.74
CA THR A 244 7.36 -0.77 -8.06
C THR A 244 6.30 -0.30 -9.08
N MET A 245 5.07 -0.11 -8.64
CA MET A 245 4.02 0.44 -9.50
C MET A 245 4.22 1.94 -9.74
N THR A 246 4.12 2.39 -10.99
CA THR A 246 4.32 3.80 -11.38
C THR A 246 3.12 4.49 -12.06
N PRO A 247 1.84 4.10 -11.86
CA PRO A 247 0.72 4.68 -12.62
C PRO A 247 0.55 6.17 -12.34
N PHE A 248 0.80 6.62 -11.11
CA PHE A 248 0.69 8.03 -10.71
C PHE A 248 1.95 8.85 -10.98
N VAL A 249 3.08 8.19 -11.29
CA VAL A 249 4.35 8.85 -11.58
C VAL A 249 4.52 9.03 -13.09
N THR A 250 4.56 7.94 -13.86
CA THR A 250 4.84 7.97 -15.31
C THR A 250 3.60 7.70 -16.17
N GLY A 251 2.42 7.48 -15.56
CA GLY A 251 1.23 7.04 -16.29
C GLY A 251 1.29 5.57 -16.74
N ARG A 252 2.37 4.84 -16.43
CA ARG A 252 2.57 3.43 -16.80
C ARG A 252 2.42 2.53 -15.56
N PRO A 253 1.84 1.33 -15.68
CA PRO A 253 1.73 0.38 -14.56
C PRO A 253 3.08 0.11 -13.89
N HIS A 254 4.12 -0.13 -14.69
CA HIS A 254 5.52 -0.20 -14.26
C HIS A 254 6.39 0.50 -15.29
N THR A 255 7.59 0.93 -14.88
CA THR A 255 8.56 1.58 -15.76
C THR A 255 9.85 0.74 -15.80
N LEU A 256 10.07 0.04 -16.92
CA LEU A 256 11.27 -0.76 -17.17
C LEU A 256 12.11 -0.12 -18.28
N TYR A 257 13.44 -0.23 -18.19
CA TYR A 257 14.38 0.26 -19.20
C TYR A 257 15.02 -0.92 -19.93
N PHE A 258 14.99 -0.88 -21.26
CA PHE A 258 15.77 -1.77 -22.12
C PHE A 258 16.33 -0.96 -23.28
N ASN A 259 17.64 -0.69 -23.23
CA ASN A 259 18.30 0.21 -24.18
C ASN A 259 17.56 1.56 -24.28
N ASP A 260 17.24 2.01 -25.49
CA ASP A 260 16.58 3.28 -25.78
C ASP A 260 15.08 3.28 -25.52
N LYS A 261 14.51 2.13 -25.09
CA LYS A 261 13.08 1.92 -24.90
C LYS A 261 12.69 1.92 -23.43
N VAL A 262 11.60 2.63 -23.14
CA VAL A 262 10.89 2.60 -21.85
C VAL A 262 9.65 1.71 -22.02
N LEU A 263 9.57 0.65 -21.23
CA LEU A 263 8.51 -0.37 -21.34
C LEU A 263 7.53 -0.20 -20.17
N SER A 264 6.24 -0.41 -20.44
CA SER A 264 5.14 -0.31 -19.46
C SER A 264 4.85 -1.60 -18.68
N GLY A 265 5.57 -2.69 -18.98
CA GLY A 265 5.38 -4.02 -18.42
C GLY A 265 6.19 -5.08 -19.17
N GLY A 266 6.08 -6.34 -18.74
CA GLY A 266 6.90 -7.45 -19.24
C GLY A 266 8.16 -7.67 -18.40
N LEU A 267 9.23 -8.19 -19.03
CA LEU A 267 10.47 -8.53 -18.35
C LEU A 267 11.69 -8.13 -19.17
N VAL A 268 12.67 -7.54 -18.53
CA VAL A 268 13.99 -7.21 -19.11
C VAL A 268 15.06 -7.96 -18.35
N GLY A 269 16.12 -8.40 -19.03
CA GLY A 269 17.18 -9.13 -18.35
C GLY A 269 18.48 -9.19 -19.11
N ALA A 270 19.51 -9.66 -18.40
CA ALA A 270 20.86 -9.83 -18.90
C ALA A 270 21.41 -11.19 -18.46
N ALA A 271 21.84 -11.99 -19.44
CA ALA A 271 22.59 -13.21 -19.20
C ALA A 271 24.08 -12.91 -19.20
N ILE A 272 24.79 -13.31 -18.15
CA ILE A 272 26.24 -13.24 -18.06
C ILE A 272 26.80 -14.58 -18.51
N VAL A 273 27.55 -14.58 -19.61
CA VAL A 273 28.16 -15.78 -20.19
C VAL A 273 29.66 -15.78 -19.90
N SER A 274 30.14 -16.80 -19.18
CA SER A 274 31.54 -16.94 -18.79
C SER A 274 31.82 -18.31 -18.21
N LYS A 275 32.89 -18.98 -18.67
CA LYS A 275 33.39 -20.23 -18.08
C LYS A 275 34.23 -20.02 -16.81
N ARG A 276 34.60 -18.77 -16.51
CA ARG A 276 35.53 -18.40 -15.42
C ARG A 276 34.83 -17.94 -14.14
N ILE A 277 33.57 -17.54 -14.25
CA ILE A 277 32.78 -17.03 -13.13
C ILE A 277 31.93 -18.18 -12.61
N ARG A 278 32.08 -18.51 -11.33
CA ARG A 278 31.15 -19.39 -10.62
C ARG A 278 30.42 -18.57 -9.59
N THR A 279 29.10 -18.60 -9.61
CA THR A 279 28.25 -17.96 -8.61
C THR A 279 28.07 -18.89 -7.42
N THR A 280 28.05 -18.30 -6.22
CA THR A 280 27.58 -18.98 -5.02
C THR A 280 26.06 -18.89 -4.97
N SER A 281 25.41 -19.92 -4.41
CA SER A 281 23.97 -19.95 -4.27
C SER A 281 23.47 -18.78 -3.41
N PRO A 282 22.43 -18.04 -3.85
CA PRO A 282 21.83 -17.02 -3.01
C PRO A 282 21.16 -17.65 -1.79
N GLN A 283 21.38 -17.08 -0.61
CA GLN A 283 20.68 -17.45 0.61
C GLN A 283 19.76 -16.28 1.00
N PRO A 284 18.43 -16.44 0.91
CA PRO A 284 17.52 -15.40 1.37
C PRO A 284 17.54 -15.33 2.90
N SER A 285 17.68 -14.12 3.44
CA SER A 285 17.48 -13.82 4.85
C SER A 285 16.12 -13.16 5.06
N PHE A 286 15.36 -13.62 6.04
CA PHE A 286 14.01 -13.12 6.35
C PHE A 286 14.04 -12.33 7.67
N THR A 287 14.77 -11.22 7.67
CA THR A 287 14.88 -10.31 8.82
C THR A 287 13.54 -9.59 9.06
N GLY A 288 13.11 -9.44 10.31
CA GLY A 288 11.82 -8.83 10.68
C GLY A 288 10.64 -9.81 10.85
N LEU A 289 10.89 -11.11 10.69
CA LEU A 289 9.92 -12.16 10.98
C LEU A 289 10.41 -13.09 12.09
N GLU A 290 9.55 -13.37 13.05
CA GLU A 290 9.78 -14.40 14.07
C GLU A 290 9.08 -15.69 13.67
N ALA A 291 9.78 -16.81 13.84
CA ALA A 291 9.21 -18.12 13.58
C ALA A 291 8.25 -18.53 14.71
N LEU A 292 7.00 -18.83 14.34
CA LEU A 292 6.00 -19.43 15.20
C LEU A 292 6.18 -20.95 15.20
N GLY A 293 7.18 -21.42 15.96
CA GLY A 293 7.44 -22.83 16.22
C GLY A 293 8.27 -23.57 15.16
N GLU A 294 8.36 -24.89 15.33
CA GLU A 294 9.16 -25.77 14.47
C GLU A 294 8.55 -25.95 13.07
N PRO A 295 9.36 -26.21 12.02
CA PRO A 295 8.88 -26.54 10.69
C PRO A 295 8.08 -27.86 10.67
N LEU A 296 6.91 -27.84 10.04
CA LEU A 296 5.98 -28.96 9.92
C LEU A 296 5.85 -29.42 8.47
N ALA A 297 5.53 -30.69 8.20
CA ALA A 297 5.37 -31.17 6.82
C ALA A 297 3.93 -31.03 6.32
N ILE A 298 3.76 -30.60 5.06
CA ILE A 298 2.46 -30.63 4.40
C ILE A 298 2.09 -32.09 4.13
N THR A 299 1.03 -32.58 4.77
CA THR A 299 0.50 -33.94 4.51
C THR A 299 -0.66 -33.93 3.51
N SER A 300 -1.34 -32.79 3.34
CA SER A 300 -2.36 -32.62 2.31
C SER A 300 -2.51 -31.16 1.89
N CYS A 301 -2.46 -30.91 0.60
CA CYS A 301 -2.63 -29.58 -0.02
C CYS A 301 -3.32 -29.70 -1.37
N ARG A 302 -3.86 -28.59 -1.86
CA ARG A 302 -4.39 -28.46 -3.22
C ARG A 302 -4.15 -27.05 -3.76
N GLY A 303 -3.38 -26.97 -4.84
CA GLY A 303 -2.96 -25.69 -5.38
C GLY A 303 -2.21 -24.87 -4.32
N ASN A 304 -2.70 -23.66 -4.05
CA ASN A 304 -2.16 -22.78 -3.02
C ASN A 304 -2.84 -22.92 -1.64
N ILE A 305 -3.68 -23.93 -1.44
CA ILE A 305 -4.41 -24.17 -0.18
C ILE A 305 -3.81 -25.38 0.54
N ILE A 306 -3.40 -25.17 1.78
CA ILE A 306 -2.96 -26.23 2.71
C ILE A 306 -4.19 -26.73 3.47
N LEU A 307 -4.37 -28.06 3.51
CA LEU A 307 -5.48 -28.71 4.20
C LEU A 307 -5.00 -29.31 5.53
N ASN A 308 -3.95 -30.13 5.46
CA ASN A 308 -3.37 -30.78 6.62
C ASN A 308 -1.85 -30.60 6.67
N ILE A 309 -1.35 -30.49 7.89
CA ILE A 309 0.05 -30.33 8.23
C ILE A 309 0.35 -31.34 9.35
N ASP A 310 1.38 -32.19 9.19
CA ASP A 310 1.70 -33.29 10.12
C ASP A 310 0.46 -34.06 10.61
N ASP A 311 -0.45 -34.35 9.67
CA ASP A 311 -1.73 -35.05 9.88
C ASP A 311 -2.73 -34.35 10.80
N THR A 312 -2.45 -33.10 11.19
CA THR A 312 -3.38 -32.20 11.87
C THR A 312 -3.95 -31.15 10.91
N ASN A 313 -5.00 -30.49 11.36
CA ASN A 313 -5.71 -29.46 10.61
C ASN A 313 -4.87 -28.17 10.57
N ALA A 314 -4.59 -27.66 9.37
CA ALA A 314 -3.63 -26.57 9.17
C ALA A 314 -4.01 -25.26 9.89
N ALA A 315 -5.30 -24.90 9.85
CA ALA A 315 -5.80 -23.69 10.51
C ALA A 315 -5.82 -23.83 12.04
N LYS A 316 -6.12 -25.02 12.56
CA LYS A 316 -6.08 -25.28 14.01
C LYS A 316 -4.67 -25.27 14.56
N GLU A 317 -3.71 -25.82 13.83
CA GLU A 317 -2.30 -25.81 14.21
C GLU A 317 -1.76 -24.38 14.29
N LEU A 318 -2.12 -23.52 13.32
CA LEU A 318 -1.80 -22.09 13.38
C LEU A 318 -2.40 -21.43 14.63
N LEU A 319 -3.68 -21.67 14.92
CA LEU A 319 -4.36 -21.12 16.10
C LEU A 319 -3.75 -21.63 17.42
N ALA A 320 -3.39 -22.90 17.49
CA ALA A 320 -2.76 -23.49 18.68
C ALA A 320 -1.40 -22.86 18.99
N ARG A 321 -0.63 -22.50 17.95
CA ARG A 321 0.64 -21.78 18.09
C ARG A 321 0.46 -20.31 18.46
N MET A 322 -0.72 -19.73 18.19
CA MET A 322 -1.08 -18.38 18.62
C MET A 322 -1.64 -18.33 20.04
N SER A 323 -2.35 -19.38 20.51
CA SER A 323 -3.09 -19.36 21.77
C SER A 323 -2.25 -19.43 23.06
N ASN A 324 -0.97 -19.81 22.97
CA ASN A 324 -0.07 -19.93 24.14
C ASN A 324 0.69 -18.63 24.47
N ARG A 325 0.42 -17.51 23.78
CA ARG A 325 0.97 -16.19 24.11
C ARG A 325 -0.15 -15.33 24.70
N GLU A 326 0.06 -14.79 25.90
CA GLU A 326 -0.88 -13.86 26.54
C GLU A 326 -1.23 -12.73 25.56
N MET A 327 -2.49 -12.71 25.11
CA MET A 327 -3.03 -11.59 24.37
C MET A 327 -3.25 -10.46 25.37
N THR A 328 -2.31 -9.54 25.47
CA THR A 328 -2.58 -8.24 26.06
C THR A 328 -3.74 -7.59 25.30
N ALA A 329 -4.74 -7.10 26.04
CA ALA A 329 -5.90 -6.44 25.50
C ALA A 329 -5.45 -5.25 24.62
N GLY A 330 -5.67 -5.36 23.31
CA GLY A 330 -5.20 -4.40 22.32
C GLY A 330 -4.58 -5.08 21.09
N VAL A 331 -5.29 -6.01 20.46
CA VAL A 331 -4.83 -6.55 19.17
C VAL A 331 -5.39 -5.68 18.06
N ALA A 332 -4.61 -4.68 17.71
CA ALA A 332 -4.81 -3.84 16.55
C ALA A 332 -4.65 -4.66 15.23
N PRO A 333 -5.07 -4.10 14.07
CA PRO A 333 -5.16 -4.81 12.77
C PRO A 333 -3.82 -5.28 12.18
N GLU A 334 -2.69 -5.05 12.85
CA GLU A 334 -1.33 -5.12 12.30
C GLU A 334 -0.62 -6.49 12.29
N HIS A 335 -1.25 -7.59 12.74
CA HIS A 335 -0.58 -8.90 12.72
C HIS A 335 -0.71 -9.59 11.34
N GLN A 336 0.04 -9.11 10.35
CA GLN A 336 0.21 -9.81 9.08
C GLN A 336 0.94 -11.16 9.32
N LEU A 337 0.27 -12.27 9.06
CA LEU A 337 0.81 -13.63 9.21
C LEU A 337 1.43 -14.13 7.91
N TYR A 338 2.56 -14.82 8.04
CA TYR A 338 3.36 -15.32 6.94
C TYR A 338 3.62 -16.82 7.09
N VAL A 339 3.94 -17.47 5.97
CA VAL A 339 4.37 -18.87 5.96
C VAL A 339 5.65 -19.02 5.15
N LYS A 340 6.68 -19.54 5.79
CA LYS A 340 7.91 -19.96 5.14
C LYS A 340 7.72 -21.37 4.60
N VAL A 341 7.69 -21.52 3.29
CA VAL A 341 7.64 -22.82 2.60
C VAL A 341 9.05 -23.22 2.20
N THR A 342 9.48 -24.40 2.64
CA THR A 342 10.78 -24.99 2.38
C THR A 342 10.62 -26.24 1.54
N ASP A 343 11.25 -26.23 0.38
CA ASP A 343 11.28 -27.31 -0.60
C ASP A 343 12.76 -27.71 -0.82
N GLY A 344 13.17 -28.81 -0.18
CA GLY A 344 14.57 -29.21 -0.10
C GLY A 344 15.46 -28.14 0.54
N ASP A 345 16.45 -27.65 -0.22
CA ASP A 345 17.39 -26.60 0.19
C ASP A 345 16.89 -25.17 -0.12
N THR A 346 15.70 -25.03 -0.71
CA THR A 346 15.12 -23.71 -1.01
C THR A 346 14.03 -23.36 -0.02
N SER A 347 13.98 -22.09 0.39
CA SER A 347 12.89 -21.59 1.25
C SER A 347 12.45 -20.22 0.79
N ALA A 348 11.14 -20.04 0.62
CA ALA A 348 10.49 -18.77 0.28
C ALA A 348 9.40 -18.47 1.30
N VAL A 349 9.11 -17.20 1.53
CA VAL A 349 8.04 -16.79 2.44
C VAL A 349 6.92 -16.16 1.63
N TYR A 350 5.71 -16.60 1.95
CA TYR A 350 4.48 -16.14 1.34
C TYR A 350 3.56 -15.58 2.42
N ARG A 351 2.75 -14.59 2.06
CA ARG A 351 1.69 -14.09 2.94
C ARG A 351 0.54 -15.11 3.00
N LEU A 352 -0.09 -15.23 4.16
CA LEU A 352 -1.33 -15.98 4.29
C LEU A 352 -2.51 -15.11 3.84
N THR A 353 -3.27 -15.56 2.83
CA THR A 353 -4.37 -14.78 2.25
C THR A 353 -5.71 -15.00 2.95
N GLY A 354 -5.81 -16.05 3.76
CA GLY A 354 -7.02 -16.38 4.50
C GLY A 354 -7.03 -17.84 4.95
N GLY A 355 -7.94 -18.17 5.84
CA GLY A 355 -8.11 -19.53 6.33
C GLY A 355 -9.49 -19.72 6.93
N ASP A 356 -9.95 -20.97 6.97
CA ASP A 356 -11.22 -21.33 7.57
C ASP A 356 -10.95 -22.31 8.72
N PRO A 357 -11.02 -21.87 9.99
CA PRO A 357 -10.78 -22.73 11.16
C PRO A 357 -11.74 -23.92 11.23
N SER A 358 -12.95 -23.78 10.68
CA SER A 358 -13.98 -24.83 10.69
C SER A 358 -13.69 -25.92 9.64
N LYS A 359 -13.20 -25.51 8.46
CA LYS A 359 -12.82 -26.42 7.36
C LYS A 359 -11.37 -26.91 7.44
N GLY A 360 -10.54 -26.21 8.20
CA GLY A 360 -9.12 -26.49 8.37
C GLY A 360 -8.19 -26.02 7.28
N THR A 361 -8.71 -25.21 6.36
CA THR A 361 -7.97 -24.82 5.17
C THR A 361 -7.21 -23.53 5.41
N LEU A 362 -6.00 -23.44 4.89
CA LEU A 362 -5.17 -22.24 4.92
C LEU A 362 -4.72 -21.90 3.50
N ALA A 363 -5.03 -20.70 3.03
CA ALA A 363 -4.67 -20.24 1.70
C ALA A 363 -3.39 -19.40 1.75
N VAL A 364 -2.48 -19.69 0.82
CA VAL A 364 -1.15 -19.06 0.71
C VAL A 364 -1.10 -18.19 -0.55
N ASP A 365 -0.45 -17.02 -0.47
CA ASP A 365 -0.25 -16.08 -1.59
C ASP A 365 0.83 -16.58 -2.57
N THR A 366 0.62 -17.76 -3.15
CA THR A 366 1.51 -18.38 -4.15
C THR A 366 0.75 -18.77 -5.41
N VAL A 367 1.43 -18.67 -6.56
CA VAL A 367 0.96 -19.20 -7.85
C VAL A 367 1.46 -20.62 -8.05
N LYS A 368 2.63 -20.94 -7.49
CA LYS A 368 3.19 -22.28 -7.53
C LYS A 368 2.36 -23.16 -6.61
N ASP A 369 1.96 -24.32 -7.13
CA ASP A 369 1.28 -25.34 -6.35
C ASP A 369 2.17 -25.79 -5.18
N LEU A 370 1.55 -25.93 -4.02
CA LEU A 370 2.16 -26.56 -2.85
C LEU A 370 2.08 -28.07 -3.05
N GLU A 371 3.14 -28.78 -2.67
CA GLU A 371 3.23 -30.23 -2.80
C GLU A 371 3.33 -30.92 -1.43
N VAL A 372 2.85 -32.15 -1.38
CA VAL A 372 2.95 -33.00 -0.18
C VAL A 372 4.43 -33.31 0.09
N GLY A 373 4.84 -33.15 1.35
CA GLY A 373 6.24 -33.33 1.77
C GLY A 373 7.07 -32.05 1.82
N MET A 374 6.57 -30.92 1.27
CA MET A 374 7.16 -29.61 1.54
C MET A 374 7.03 -29.28 3.03
N LYS A 375 8.03 -28.63 3.61
CA LYS A 375 7.99 -28.18 5.01
C LYS A 375 7.51 -26.75 5.09
N ILE A 376 6.64 -26.44 6.03
CA ILE A 376 6.18 -25.08 6.30
C ILE A 376 6.47 -24.66 7.72
N GLN A 377 6.76 -23.38 7.89
CA GLN A 377 6.96 -22.77 9.19
C GLN A 377 6.13 -21.49 9.23
N PHE A 378 5.24 -21.39 10.21
CA PHE A 378 4.46 -20.18 10.44
C PHE A 378 5.40 -19.08 10.93
N MET A 379 5.17 -17.86 10.47
CA MET A 379 5.99 -16.71 10.79
C MET A 379 5.06 -15.54 11.12
N GLN A 380 5.44 -14.73 12.11
CA GLN A 380 4.74 -13.50 12.47
C GLN A 380 5.69 -12.32 12.34
N ARG A 381 5.14 -11.16 11.99
CA ARG A 381 5.88 -9.90 12.04
C ARG A 381 6.19 -9.52 13.49
N VAL A 382 7.43 -9.09 13.74
CA VAL A 382 7.82 -8.47 15.02
C VAL A 382 8.25 -7.04 14.71
N GLY A 383 7.65 -6.07 15.40
CA GLY A 383 7.87 -4.64 15.11
C GLY A 383 9.29 -4.14 15.42
N SER A 384 9.74 -3.21 14.58
CA SER A 384 10.71 -2.11 14.79
C SER A 384 12.13 -2.39 15.34
N GLU A 385 12.35 -3.15 16.41
CA GLU A 385 13.65 -3.12 17.11
C GLU A 385 14.71 -4.10 16.56
N ALA A 386 14.33 -5.09 15.75
CA ALA A 386 15.24 -6.16 15.33
C ALA A 386 15.91 -5.95 13.96
N ALA A 387 15.62 -4.87 13.23
CA ALA A 387 16.15 -4.63 11.88
C ALA A 387 17.52 -3.90 11.88
N ALA A 388 18.35 -4.12 12.89
CA ALA A 388 19.65 -3.46 12.97
C ALA A 388 20.73 -4.19 12.15
N LYS A 389 21.13 -3.56 11.04
CA LYS A 389 22.33 -3.79 10.22
C LYS A 389 22.29 -4.99 9.26
N VAL A 390 21.86 -4.74 8.03
CA VAL A 390 22.31 -5.54 6.88
C VAL A 390 23.82 -5.28 6.73
N GLU A 391 24.67 -6.25 7.08
CA GLU A 391 26.11 -6.18 6.79
C GLU A 391 26.33 -6.21 5.27
N GLN A 392 26.32 -5.04 4.63
CA GLN A 392 26.56 -4.89 3.18
C GLN A 392 28.02 -5.19 2.78
N ALA A 393 28.92 -5.30 3.76
CA ALA A 393 30.38 -5.26 3.56
C ALA A 393 30.96 -6.40 2.68
N ASP A 394 30.23 -7.50 2.45
CA ASP A 394 30.75 -8.67 1.72
C ASP A 394 29.86 -9.21 0.57
N GLN A 395 28.74 -8.56 0.25
CA GLN A 395 27.75 -9.03 -0.75
C GLN A 395 27.79 -8.25 -2.08
N ALA A 396 27.57 -8.93 -3.22
CA ALA A 396 27.65 -8.33 -4.57
C ALA A 396 26.31 -7.78 -5.10
N VAL A 397 25.18 -8.34 -4.66
CA VAL A 397 23.81 -7.91 -4.99
C VAL A 397 22.98 -8.04 -3.73
N VAL A 398 22.23 -6.99 -3.39
CA VAL A 398 21.33 -6.90 -2.23
C VAL A 398 19.97 -6.40 -2.73
N PHE A 399 18.96 -7.25 -2.67
CA PHE A 399 17.58 -6.85 -2.97
C PHE A 399 16.75 -6.99 -1.70
N ALA A 400 16.07 -5.92 -1.34
CA ALA A 400 15.16 -5.85 -0.22
C ALA A 400 13.72 -5.65 -0.73
N CYS A 401 12.73 -5.97 0.09
CA CYS A 401 11.34 -5.66 -0.19
C CYS A 401 10.76 -4.84 0.97
N SER A 402 9.72 -4.05 0.74
CA SER A 402 9.07 -3.17 1.73
C SER A 402 7.62 -3.58 1.95
N ASP A 403 6.99 -3.02 2.98
CA ASP A 403 5.58 -3.30 3.31
C ASP A 403 4.64 -2.55 2.35
N PRO A 404 3.70 -3.24 1.67
CA PRO A 404 2.68 -2.58 0.84
C PRO A 404 1.84 -1.54 1.60
N ASP A 405 1.68 -1.68 2.93
CA ASP A 405 0.87 -0.75 3.74
C ASP A 405 1.67 0.46 4.26
N ALA A 406 3.00 0.44 4.16
CA ALA A 406 3.86 1.58 4.54
C ALA A 406 3.85 2.72 3.51
N ALA A 407 3.29 2.48 2.30
CA ALA A 407 3.41 3.39 1.16
C ALA A 407 2.48 4.63 1.18
N VAL A 408 1.84 4.96 2.31
CA VAL A 408 0.94 6.14 2.41
C VAL A 408 1.46 7.24 3.34
N ALA A 409 2.51 7.01 4.11
CA ALA A 409 2.97 7.99 5.11
C ALA A 409 4.44 8.36 4.98
N SER A 410 4.81 9.09 3.94
CA SER A 410 6.01 9.94 3.95
C SER A 410 5.89 11.04 2.89
N PRO A 411 5.83 12.33 3.27
CA PRO A 411 6.18 13.41 2.35
C PRO A 411 7.61 13.17 1.83
N PRO A 412 8.03 13.75 0.68
CA PRO A 412 9.41 13.70 0.27
C PRO A 412 10.27 14.17 1.43
N ALA A 413 11.13 13.28 1.95
CA ALA A 413 12.03 13.58 3.04
C ALA A 413 12.67 14.95 2.80
N GLN A 414 12.65 15.80 3.82
CA GLN A 414 13.34 17.08 3.82
C GLN A 414 14.73 16.91 3.20
N ALA A 415 15.11 17.88 2.36
CA ALA A 415 16.32 17.85 1.56
C ALA A 415 17.50 17.25 2.35
N PRO A 416 18.08 16.11 1.90
CA PRO A 416 19.23 15.56 2.57
C PRO A 416 20.33 16.62 2.62
N SER A 417 20.96 16.71 3.79
CA SER A 417 22.12 17.55 4.05
C SER A 417 23.18 17.36 2.96
N VAL A 418 23.97 18.42 2.77
CA VAL A 418 24.90 18.69 1.67
C VAL A 418 26.02 17.63 1.56
N SER A 419 25.70 16.39 1.18
CA SER A 419 26.66 15.39 0.70
C SER A 419 26.61 15.41 -0.83
N SER A 420 27.55 16.16 -1.42
CA SER A 420 27.58 16.49 -2.85
C SER A 420 28.21 15.41 -3.75
N LYS A 421 28.48 14.20 -3.24
CA LYS A 421 29.25 13.17 -3.96
C LYS A 421 28.51 11.83 -4.00
N ALA A 422 28.41 11.24 -5.19
CA ALA A 422 27.95 9.87 -5.35
C ALA A 422 28.93 8.88 -4.71
N ALA A 423 28.40 7.89 -3.99
CA ALA A 423 29.18 6.82 -3.37
C ALA A 423 29.49 5.74 -4.42
N ILE A 424 30.76 5.30 -4.49
CA ILE A 424 31.17 4.19 -5.34
C ILE A 424 31.14 2.92 -4.51
N THR A 425 30.32 1.96 -4.94
CA THR A 425 30.20 0.65 -4.31
C THR A 425 30.45 -0.46 -5.33
N ARG A 426 30.58 -1.70 -4.86
CA ARG A 426 30.65 -2.92 -5.69
C ARG A 426 29.38 -3.77 -5.57
N THR A 427 28.34 -3.18 -4.99
CA THR A 427 27.12 -3.85 -4.60
C THR A 427 25.95 -3.20 -5.31
N ILE A 428 25.12 -4.00 -5.97
CA ILE A 428 23.85 -3.52 -6.52
C ILE A 428 22.83 -3.63 -5.40
N ALA A 429 22.35 -2.50 -4.88
CA ALA A 429 21.42 -2.46 -3.75
C ALA A 429 20.13 -1.71 -4.10
N ALA A 430 18.98 -2.37 -4.00
CA ALA A 430 17.67 -1.73 -4.21
C ALA A 430 16.54 -2.40 -3.42
N ARG A 431 15.49 -1.63 -3.16
CA ARG A 431 14.27 -2.05 -2.45
C ARG A 431 13.02 -1.92 -3.31
N SER A 432 12.12 -2.90 -3.23
CA SER A 432 10.82 -2.86 -3.92
C SER A 432 9.69 -3.54 -3.14
N GLU A 433 8.52 -2.91 -3.07
CA GLU A 433 7.28 -3.40 -2.44
C GLU A 433 6.75 -4.75 -2.97
N HIS A 434 7.18 -5.19 -4.16
CA HIS A 434 6.62 -6.37 -4.83
C HIS A 434 7.55 -7.59 -4.80
N GLY A 435 8.67 -7.50 -4.07
CA GLY A 435 9.56 -8.62 -3.84
C GLY A 435 10.70 -8.76 -4.83
N PHE A 436 11.44 -9.85 -4.67
CA PHE A 436 12.63 -10.19 -5.45
C PHE A 436 12.56 -11.62 -5.98
N ILE A 437 13.37 -11.90 -7.00
CA ILE A 437 13.48 -13.20 -7.67
C ILE A 437 14.84 -13.79 -7.33
N TYR A 438 14.88 -15.06 -6.91
CA TYR A 438 16.14 -15.78 -6.74
C TYR A 438 15.97 -17.26 -7.11
N GLY A 439 17.03 -17.86 -7.63
CA GLY A 439 17.08 -19.29 -8.00
C GLY A 439 18.51 -19.83 -7.96
N ARG A 440 18.66 -21.07 -7.51
CA ARG A 440 19.96 -21.72 -7.27
C ARG A 440 20.40 -22.58 -8.45
N GLY A 441 21.68 -22.49 -8.81
CA GLY A 441 22.30 -23.31 -9.87
C GLY A 441 23.13 -24.49 -9.32
N THR A 442 22.49 -25.54 -8.79
CA THR A 442 23.20 -26.79 -8.39
C THR A 442 22.54 -28.03 -9.01
N SER A 443 23.34 -29.05 -9.34
CA SER A 443 22.96 -30.13 -10.27
C SER A 443 21.84 -31.08 -9.80
N ASN A 444 21.06 -31.53 -10.79
CA ASN A 444 20.25 -32.75 -10.89
C ASN A 444 18.85 -32.84 -10.27
N LYS A 445 18.30 -31.77 -9.68
CA LYS A 445 16.84 -31.64 -9.53
C LYS A 445 16.41 -30.22 -9.94
N SER A 446 15.29 -30.12 -10.64
CA SER A 446 14.70 -28.86 -11.11
C SER A 446 14.39 -27.95 -9.92
N ILE A 447 15.22 -26.93 -9.68
CA ILE A 447 15.02 -25.98 -8.58
C ILE A 447 14.49 -24.67 -9.15
N ASN A 448 13.33 -24.28 -8.63
CA ASN A 448 12.49 -23.20 -9.13
C ASN A 448 13.05 -21.84 -8.73
N ALA A 449 13.05 -20.87 -9.65
CA ALA A 449 13.16 -19.49 -9.24
C ALA A 449 11.92 -19.11 -8.40
N LEU A 450 12.15 -18.66 -7.17
CA LEU A 450 11.08 -18.30 -6.24
C LEU A 450 11.00 -16.78 -6.12
N THR A 451 9.78 -16.28 -5.98
CA THR A 451 9.53 -14.89 -5.61
C THR A 451 9.51 -14.81 -4.08
N GLY A 452 10.47 -14.08 -3.50
CA GLY A 452 10.43 -13.73 -2.08
C GLY A 452 9.63 -12.44 -1.91
N THR A 453 8.59 -12.46 -1.06
CA THR A 453 7.75 -11.29 -0.75
C THR A 453 7.85 -10.99 0.74
N ILE A 454 8.89 -10.28 1.19
CA ILE A 454 8.93 -9.80 2.58
C ILE A 454 9.44 -8.37 2.67
N ALA A 455 8.67 -7.58 3.41
CA ALA A 455 8.93 -6.24 3.87
C ALA A 455 10.10 -6.12 4.88
N CYS A 456 10.96 -5.14 4.66
CA CYS A 456 11.79 -4.51 5.67
C CYS A 456 11.07 -3.23 6.11
N ASP A 457 10.92 -3.05 7.42
CA ASP A 457 10.42 -1.80 7.99
C ASP A 457 11.37 -0.62 7.65
N PRO A 458 10.84 0.59 7.44
CA PRO A 458 11.66 1.80 7.49
C PRO A 458 12.16 2.07 8.92
N ASP A 459 13.35 2.65 9.03
CA ASP A 459 13.97 3.07 10.30
C ASP A 459 13.00 3.89 11.17
N PRO A 460 12.91 3.62 12.49
CA PRO A 460 12.38 4.56 13.47
C PRO A 460 13.54 5.42 13.95
N ALA A 461 13.84 6.49 13.24
CA ALA A 461 14.74 7.54 13.70
C ALA A 461 14.00 8.87 13.84
N ALA A 462 13.13 8.95 14.85
CA ALA A 462 12.86 10.17 15.63
C ALA A 462 12.05 9.83 16.91
N ALA A 463 12.56 8.90 17.72
CA ALA A 463 12.16 8.79 19.12
C ALA A 463 13.41 8.45 19.94
N SER A 464 14.10 9.48 20.41
CA SER A 464 15.02 9.36 21.53
C SER A 464 14.63 10.40 22.56
N ASP A 465 14.21 9.90 23.72
CA ASP A 465 14.10 10.66 24.97
C ASP A 465 15.43 11.35 25.31
N THR A 466 15.41 12.69 25.39
CA THR A 466 16.09 13.53 26.42
C THR A 466 15.78 15.01 26.19
N PRO A 467 15.78 15.85 27.25
CA PRO A 467 14.91 17.03 27.38
C PRO A 467 15.41 18.26 26.61
N PRO A 468 14.53 19.23 26.28
CA PRO A 468 14.98 20.42 25.57
C PRO A 468 15.73 21.37 26.52
N ALA A 469 17.05 21.43 26.35
CA ALA A 469 17.85 22.60 26.72
C ALA A 469 17.98 23.51 25.49
N ALA A 470 17.72 24.80 25.69
CA ALA A 470 17.56 25.83 24.66
C ALA A 470 18.76 25.99 23.71
N PRO A 471 18.55 26.24 22.40
CA PRO A 471 19.58 26.76 21.53
C PRO A 471 19.71 28.30 21.62
N PRO A 472 20.92 28.84 21.40
CA PRO A 472 21.27 30.23 21.72
C PRO A 472 20.88 31.24 20.62
N ASN A 473 20.64 32.47 21.07
CA ASN A 473 20.59 33.69 20.28
C ASN A 473 21.81 33.87 19.37
N PRO A 474 21.63 34.44 18.16
CA PRO A 474 22.70 35.11 17.47
C PRO A 474 22.33 36.56 17.16
N LEU A 475 22.32 37.46 18.16
CA LEU A 475 22.54 38.89 17.93
C LEU A 475 23.24 39.56 19.12
N THR A 476 24.35 40.24 18.79
CA THR A 476 25.21 41.22 19.51
C THR A 476 26.65 40.70 19.70
N GLY A 477 27.73 41.33 19.24
CA GLY A 477 27.91 42.53 18.42
C GLY A 477 29.41 42.81 18.16
N SER A 478 29.67 43.95 17.52
CA SER A 478 30.94 44.71 17.42
C SER A 478 31.81 44.60 16.15
N ALA A 479 31.81 45.73 15.42
CA ALA A 479 32.90 46.50 14.81
C ALA A 479 33.97 45.84 13.91
N SER A 480 34.05 46.25 12.64
CA SER A 480 35.10 47.17 12.12
C SER A 480 35.09 47.35 10.58
N SER A 481 35.37 48.61 10.20
CA SER A 481 36.02 49.13 8.97
C SER A 481 35.40 48.98 7.55
N ALA A 482 35.05 50.17 7.04
CA ALA A 482 35.53 50.77 5.79
C ALA A 482 34.74 50.61 4.46
N ALA A 483 34.13 51.77 4.11
CA ALA A 483 34.26 52.50 2.85
C ALA A 483 33.23 52.33 1.71
N ASN A 484 32.46 53.42 1.55
CA ASN A 484 32.03 54.11 0.33
C ASN A 484 31.11 53.41 -0.69
N ALA A 485 29.89 53.94 -0.86
CA ALA A 485 29.61 55.00 -1.84
C ALA A 485 28.14 55.51 -1.75
N ALA A 486 27.99 56.80 -2.05
CA ALA A 486 26.84 57.68 -1.86
C ALA A 486 25.60 57.41 -2.74
N SER A 487 24.40 57.76 -2.24
CA SER A 487 23.56 58.86 -2.79
C SER A 487 22.30 59.10 -1.95
N GLU A 488 22.01 60.38 -1.71
CA GLU A 488 21.09 61.01 -0.74
C GLU A 488 19.55 60.88 -0.99
N PRO A 489 18.72 61.33 -0.01
CA PRO A 489 17.27 61.11 0.07
C PRO A 489 16.41 62.37 -0.21
N SER A 490 15.08 62.19 -0.34
CA SER A 490 14.06 63.25 -0.20
C SER A 490 12.96 62.75 0.76
N SER A 491 12.90 63.28 1.98
CA SER A 491 11.87 64.23 2.50
C SER A 491 10.43 63.78 2.21
N SER A 492 9.51 63.60 3.15
CA SER A 492 9.07 64.42 4.30
C SER A 492 7.73 63.80 4.76
N ALA A 493 7.14 63.99 5.93
CA ALA A 493 7.45 64.52 7.25
C ALA A 493 6.29 63.99 8.14
N ALA A 494 6.57 63.80 9.42
CA ALA A 494 5.58 63.50 10.46
C ALA A 494 4.55 64.65 10.62
N PHE A 495 3.39 64.40 11.25
CA PHE A 495 2.84 65.25 12.32
C PHE A 495 1.72 64.52 13.10
N ILE A 496 1.72 64.80 14.41
CA ILE A 496 0.90 64.33 15.54
C ILE A 496 -0.36 65.21 15.70
N TYR A 497 -1.45 64.69 16.29
CA TYR A 497 -2.37 65.30 17.31
C TYR A 497 -3.48 64.25 17.59
N GLU A 498 -4.24 64.17 18.69
CA GLU A 498 -4.15 64.38 20.15
C GLU A 498 -5.55 63.93 20.68
N ASP A 499 -5.66 63.50 21.94
CA ASP A 499 -6.91 62.99 22.55
C ASP A 499 -8.04 64.05 22.66
N ALA A 500 -9.31 63.60 22.53
CA ALA A 500 -10.42 63.82 23.49
C ALA A 500 -11.82 63.56 22.88
N ASP A 501 -12.60 62.73 23.57
CA ASP A 501 -14.05 62.74 23.82
C ASP A 501 -15.06 63.05 22.69
N GLY A 502 -15.92 62.06 22.38
CA GLY A 502 -17.16 62.30 21.63
C GLY A 502 -17.87 61.04 21.15
N LEU A 503 -18.91 60.62 21.88
CA LEU A 503 -19.90 59.63 21.48
C LEU A 503 -20.50 59.98 20.10
N GLY A 504 -20.46 59.03 19.15
CA GLY A 504 -21.38 58.96 18.00
C GLY A 504 -20.97 59.67 16.71
N LYS A 505 -20.28 58.93 15.80
CA LYS A 505 -20.42 59.03 14.32
C LYS A 505 -19.62 57.90 13.66
N LEU A 506 -20.27 57.13 12.77
CA LEU A 506 -19.58 56.15 11.90
C LEU A 506 -18.61 56.89 10.95
N PRO A 507 -17.46 56.30 10.58
CA PRO A 507 -16.45 56.94 9.75
C PRO A 507 -16.89 57.11 8.28
N ASP A 508 -16.45 58.22 7.68
CA ASP A 508 -16.80 58.72 6.33
C ASP A 508 -16.53 57.72 5.18
N PRO A 509 -17.42 57.63 4.17
CA PRO A 509 -17.35 56.64 3.08
C PRO A 509 -16.33 56.95 1.97
N SER A 510 -15.50 58.00 2.09
CA SER A 510 -14.69 58.54 0.99
C SER A 510 -13.23 58.02 0.94
N LEU A 511 -12.75 57.28 1.93
CA LEU A 511 -11.40 56.70 1.93
C LEU A 511 -11.43 55.26 1.41
N SER A 512 -11.13 55.04 0.12
CA SER A 512 -11.10 53.68 -0.42
C SER A 512 -10.06 53.39 -1.50
N ILE A 513 -9.44 52.21 -1.38
CA ILE A 513 -8.54 51.57 -2.34
C ILE A 513 -9.36 50.56 -3.18
N PRO A 514 -9.09 50.33 -4.48
CA PRO A 514 -9.92 49.48 -5.35
C PRO A 514 -9.66 47.97 -5.19
N GLY A 515 -10.71 47.13 -5.14
CA GLY A 515 -10.61 45.68 -5.41
C GLY A 515 -11.36 44.68 -4.49
N THR A 516 -11.95 45.10 -3.36
CA THR A 516 -12.69 44.20 -2.45
C THR A 516 -14.17 44.59 -2.38
N LYS A 517 -15.10 43.62 -2.42
CA LYS A 517 -16.52 43.87 -2.07
C LYS A 517 -16.55 44.34 -0.61
N LYS A 518 -16.82 45.65 -0.40
CA LYS A 518 -16.57 46.41 0.84
C LYS A 518 -17.53 46.11 2.00
N THR A 519 -18.70 45.53 1.73
CA THR A 519 -19.73 45.24 2.74
C THR A 519 -19.93 43.74 2.96
N LEU A 520 -20.27 43.35 4.20
CA LEU A 520 -20.74 42.03 4.61
C LEU A 520 -22.23 42.13 4.92
N LYS A 521 -23.04 41.26 4.31
CA LYS A 521 -24.44 41.07 4.69
C LYS A 521 -24.50 40.06 5.82
N LEU A 522 -24.81 40.52 7.02
CA LEU A 522 -24.83 39.70 8.23
C LEU A 522 -26.16 39.93 8.95
N ARG A 523 -26.73 38.87 9.51
CA ARG A 523 -27.69 38.96 10.60
C ARG A 523 -26.92 38.66 11.88
N ALA A 524 -26.88 39.59 12.83
CA ALA A 524 -26.17 39.42 14.08
C ALA A 524 -27.16 39.39 15.24
N ILE A 525 -27.03 38.40 16.11
CA ILE A 525 -27.68 38.38 17.43
C ILE A 525 -26.59 38.72 18.44
N VAL A 526 -26.82 39.74 19.25
CA VAL A 526 -25.84 40.26 20.21
C VAL A 526 -26.33 40.02 21.64
N PHE A 527 -25.47 39.47 22.48
CA PHE A 527 -25.65 39.44 23.93
C PHE A 527 -24.80 40.53 24.58
N ASP A 528 -25.41 41.27 25.51
CA ASP A 528 -24.73 42.32 26.27
C ASP A 528 -23.90 41.75 27.45
N GLU A 529 -23.19 42.64 28.16
CA GLU A 529 -22.37 42.33 29.33
C GLU A 529 -23.16 41.61 30.44
N LYS A 530 -24.47 41.87 30.51
CA LYS A 530 -25.38 41.28 31.49
C LYS A 530 -26.03 39.98 30.97
N GLY A 531 -25.65 39.51 29.78
CA GLY A 531 -26.20 38.31 29.15
C GLY A 531 -27.62 38.48 28.60
N ASN A 532 -28.12 39.70 28.41
CA ASN A 532 -29.39 39.96 27.75
C ASN A 532 -29.24 39.97 26.24
N MET A 533 -30.21 39.37 25.55
CA MET A 533 -30.26 39.36 24.11
C MET A 533 -30.81 40.68 23.58
N ALA A 534 -30.04 41.38 22.75
CA ALA A 534 -30.49 42.55 22.01
C ALA A 534 -31.33 42.15 20.79
N GLU A 535 -32.09 43.10 20.23
CA GLU A 535 -32.84 42.87 19.00
C GLU A 535 -31.88 42.45 17.86
N PRO A 536 -32.25 41.43 17.04
CA PRO A 536 -31.41 40.97 15.94
C PRO A 536 -31.13 42.11 14.96
N VAL A 537 -29.86 42.43 14.76
CA VAL A 537 -29.45 43.49 13.83
C VAL A 537 -29.20 42.87 12.46
N GLU A 538 -29.96 43.30 11.46
CA GLU A 538 -29.79 42.92 10.06
C GLU A 538 -29.30 44.10 9.24
N GLY A 539 -28.19 43.93 8.52
CA GLY A 539 -27.63 45.03 7.75
C GLY A 539 -26.43 44.69 6.88
N GLU A 540 -26.04 45.67 6.06
CA GLU A 540 -24.76 45.68 5.37
C GLU A 540 -23.72 46.38 6.25
N PHE A 541 -22.77 45.61 6.76
CA PHE A 541 -21.71 46.13 7.63
C PHE A 541 -20.40 46.33 6.85
N SER A 542 -19.69 47.42 7.12
CA SER A 542 -18.36 47.66 6.55
C SER A 542 -17.36 46.65 7.10
N LYS A 543 -16.71 45.88 6.22
CA LYS A 543 -15.67 44.91 6.60
C LYS A 543 -14.52 45.57 7.37
N ILE A 544 -14.13 46.76 6.92
CA ILE A 544 -13.03 47.52 7.51
C ILE A 544 -13.43 48.05 8.88
N GLY A 545 -14.68 48.48 9.04
CA GLY A 545 -15.21 48.95 10.34
C GLY A 545 -15.24 47.84 11.39
N ILE A 546 -15.72 46.65 11.03
CA ILE A 546 -15.72 45.48 11.94
C ILE A 546 -14.28 45.08 12.30
N CYS A 547 -13.37 45.04 11.33
CA CYS A 547 -11.95 44.75 11.58
C CYS A 547 -11.31 45.73 12.56
N GLN A 548 -11.56 47.04 12.38
CA GLN A 548 -10.99 48.07 13.24
C GLN A 548 -11.56 48.03 14.66
N HIS A 549 -12.87 47.81 14.79
CA HIS A 549 -13.54 47.81 16.08
C HIS A 549 -13.14 46.62 16.95
N HIS A 550 -13.18 45.41 16.38
CA HIS A 550 -12.89 44.16 17.10
C HIS A 550 -11.41 43.72 17.02
N LYS A 551 -10.52 44.59 16.50
CA LYS A 551 -9.11 44.29 16.22
C LYS A 551 -8.90 42.96 15.46
N LEU A 552 -9.75 42.70 14.47
CA LEU A 552 -9.68 41.51 13.62
C LEU A 552 -8.93 41.80 12.32
N GLN A 553 -8.27 40.79 11.75
CA GLN A 553 -7.68 40.94 10.43
C GLN A 553 -8.73 40.68 9.33
N PRO A 554 -8.64 41.33 8.16
CA PRO A 554 -9.58 41.10 7.05
C PRO A 554 -9.66 39.63 6.59
N ARG A 555 -8.63 38.81 6.87
CA ARG A 555 -8.62 37.37 6.59
C ARG A 555 -9.55 36.59 7.53
N ASP A 556 -9.74 37.05 8.76
CA ASP A 556 -10.53 36.40 9.80
C ASP A 556 -12.02 36.53 9.50
N LEU A 557 -12.45 37.70 8.98
CA LEU A 557 -13.83 37.94 8.56
C LEU A 557 -14.33 37.01 7.45
N ARG A 558 -13.43 36.37 6.66
CA ARG A 558 -13.85 35.35 5.70
C ARG A 558 -14.48 34.14 6.37
N LYS A 559 -14.11 33.85 7.62
CA LYS A 559 -14.69 32.75 8.42
C LYS A 559 -16.08 33.09 8.98
N MET A 560 -16.40 34.39 9.06
CA MET A 560 -17.76 34.86 9.38
C MET A 560 -18.64 35.02 8.15
N ASP A 561 -18.04 35.07 6.95
CA ASP A 561 -18.77 35.22 5.70
C ASP A 561 -19.60 33.96 5.40
N ASN A 562 -20.93 34.12 5.39
CA ASN A 562 -21.90 33.07 5.07
C ASN A 562 -22.07 32.81 3.56
N THR A 563 -21.22 33.42 2.72
CA THR A 563 -21.18 33.15 1.27
C THR A 563 -20.70 31.73 0.97
N TYR A 564 -19.86 31.14 1.83
CA TYR A 564 -19.33 29.78 1.65
C TYR A 564 -19.86 28.84 2.74
N SER A 565 -20.60 27.81 2.33
CA SER A 565 -21.27 26.86 3.24
C SER A 565 -20.34 25.78 3.82
N GLU A 566 -19.14 25.61 3.27
CA GLU A 566 -18.21 24.51 3.61
C GLU A 566 -16.89 25.09 4.13
N GLN A 567 -16.94 25.69 5.30
CA GLN A 567 -15.73 26.21 5.95
C GLN A 567 -15.25 25.22 7.00
N THR A 568 -13.94 24.97 7.01
CA THR A 568 -13.30 24.12 8.01
C THR A 568 -13.51 24.70 9.42
N PRO A 569 -13.87 23.85 10.40
CA PRO A 569 -13.94 24.23 11.80
C PRO A 569 -12.64 24.89 12.26
N ILE A 570 -12.75 26.02 12.95
CA ILE A 570 -11.59 26.76 13.45
C ILE A 570 -11.97 27.62 14.65
N ILE A 571 -11.07 27.66 15.63
CA ILE A 571 -11.10 28.61 16.74
C ILE A 571 -9.88 29.50 16.57
N LEU A 572 -10.08 30.81 16.51
CA LEU A 572 -9.02 31.79 16.35
C LEU A 572 -9.03 32.74 17.53
N VAL A 573 -7.95 32.75 18.30
CA VAL A 573 -7.75 33.68 19.41
C VAL A 573 -7.13 34.96 18.85
N ARG A 574 -7.70 36.12 19.19
CA ARG A 574 -7.19 37.45 18.80
C ARG A 574 -7.07 38.33 20.04
N GLU A 575 -6.56 39.55 19.84
CA GLU A 575 -6.23 40.45 20.95
C GLU A 575 -7.44 40.81 21.81
N LYS A 576 -8.61 41.06 21.19
CA LYS A 576 -9.86 41.48 21.87
C LYS A 576 -11.03 40.51 21.70
N ALA A 577 -10.88 39.48 20.88
CA ALA A 577 -12.01 38.61 20.54
C ALA A 577 -11.55 37.18 20.23
N ILE A 578 -12.45 36.23 20.48
CA ILE A 578 -12.29 34.83 20.08
C ILE A 578 -13.30 34.57 18.97
N LEU A 579 -12.79 34.14 17.81
CA LEU A 579 -13.63 33.77 16.68
C LEU A 579 -13.80 32.26 16.64
N VAL A 580 -15.05 31.81 16.77
CA VAL A 580 -15.43 30.40 16.76
C VAL A 580 -16.25 30.12 15.51
N ASN A 581 -15.74 29.23 14.67
CA ASN A 581 -16.48 28.68 13.53
C ASN A 581 -16.52 27.16 13.69
N LEU A 582 -17.59 26.62 14.26
CA LEU A 582 -17.79 25.19 14.51
C LEU A 582 -19.15 24.78 13.96
N LEU A 583 -19.18 23.91 12.94
CA LEU A 583 -20.41 23.48 12.26
C LEU A 583 -21.25 24.67 11.73
N ASN A 584 -22.43 24.89 12.31
CA ASN A 584 -23.35 25.98 12.02
C ASN A 584 -23.14 27.20 12.93
N PHE A 585 -22.27 27.11 13.93
CA PHE A 585 -21.97 28.21 14.84
C PHE A 585 -20.85 29.08 14.29
N LYS A 586 -21.20 30.31 13.93
CA LYS A 586 -20.25 31.39 13.64
C LYS A 586 -20.41 32.46 14.71
N VAL A 587 -19.44 32.53 15.62
CA VAL A 587 -19.54 33.32 16.84
C VAL A 587 -18.29 34.16 17.02
N LEU A 588 -18.48 35.41 17.42
CA LEU A 588 -17.43 36.28 17.91
C LEU A 588 -17.69 36.53 19.39
N ILE A 589 -16.73 36.18 20.23
CA ILE A 589 -16.83 36.30 21.69
C ILE A 589 -15.85 37.41 22.12
N GLU A 590 -16.34 38.36 22.90
CA GLU A 590 -15.57 39.43 23.53
C GLU A 590 -15.63 39.27 25.06
N ALA A 591 -14.93 40.14 25.79
CA ALA A 591 -14.94 40.13 27.26
C ALA A 591 -16.33 40.51 27.84
N ASP A 592 -17.09 41.30 27.10
CA ASP A 592 -18.34 41.93 27.53
C ASP A 592 -19.52 41.67 26.57
N ALA A 593 -19.31 40.94 25.47
CA ALA A 593 -20.36 40.67 24.50
C ALA A 593 -20.16 39.36 23.73
N VAL A 594 -21.27 38.76 23.26
CA VAL A 594 -21.24 37.62 22.31
C VAL A 594 -22.05 37.97 21.07
N ILE A 595 -21.46 37.78 19.89
CA ILE A 595 -22.09 38.08 18.60
C ILE A 595 -22.21 36.79 17.80
N LEU A 596 -23.45 36.35 17.57
CA LEU A 596 -23.78 35.20 16.72
C LEU A 596 -24.10 35.68 15.30
N ALA A 597 -23.34 35.20 14.31
CA ALA A 597 -23.48 35.61 12.91
C ALA A 597 -24.27 34.58 12.07
N SER A 598 -25.37 35.03 11.48
CA SER A 598 -26.25 34.25 10.60
C SER A 598 -26.37 34.86 9.20
N LYS A 599 -26.85 34.06 8.25
CA LYS A 599 -27.05 34.47 6.85
C LYS A 599 -28.31 35.34 6.77
N VAL A 600 -28.16 36.52 6.15
CA VAL A 600 -29.30 37.42 5.87
C VAL A 600 -30.28 36.73 4.92
N GLY A 601 -31.57 36.70 5.30
CA GLY A 601 -32.63 36.10 4.51
C GLY A 601 -32.78 34.58 4.64
N ALA A 602 -32.15 33.94 5.64
CA ALA A 602 -32.54 32.58 6.02
C ALA A 602 -33.96 32.61 6.62
N GLU A 603 -34.88 31.81 6.08
CA GLU A 603 -36.28 31.75 6.57
C GLU A 603 -36.36 31.34 8.03
N ASN A 604 -35.40 30.54 8.51
CA ASN A 604 -35.30 30.07 9.89
C ASN A 604 -33.99 30.55 10.54
N ASN A 605 -34.06 30.88 11.83
CA ASN A 605 -32.88 31.12 12.66
C ASN A 605 -32.02 29.83 12.70
N PRO A 606 -30.73 29.85 12.34
CA PRO A 606 -29.87 28.66 12.44
C PRO A 606 -29.61 28.25 13.91
N TYR A 607 -29.86 29.16 14.84
CA TYR A 607 -29.78 28.92 16.28
C TYR A 607 -31.17 28.60 16.82
N SER A 608 -31.30 27.54 17.62
CA SER A 608 -32.56 27.19 18.26
C SER A 608 -32.87 28.16 19.41
N ASP A 609 -34.15 28.46 19.65
CA ASP A 609 -34.57 29.31 20.78
C ASP A 609 -34.15 28.71 22.12
N MET A 610 -34.09 27.37 22.21
CA MET A 610 -33.57 26.65 23.37
C MET A 610 -32.10 27.01 23.65
N PHE A 611 -31.26 27.05 22.61
CA PHE A 611 -29.86 27.47 22.74
C PHE A 611 -29.73 28.94 23.15
N LEU A 612 -30.49 29.84 22.52
CA LEU A 612 -30.42 31.28 22.85
C LEU A 612 -30.82 31.54 24.30
N ASN A 613 -31.84 30.85 24.80
CA ASN A 613 -32.25 30.93 26.20
C ASN A 613 -31.18 30.34 27.13
N GLU A 614 -30.62 29.18 26.80
CA GLU A 614 -29.53 28.55 27.56
C GLU A 614 -28.32 29.49 27.64
N MET A 615 -27.89 30.08 26.52
CA MET A 615 -26.81 31.06 26.46
C MET A 615 -27.11 32.30 27.31
N SER A 616 -28.30 32.89 27.18
CA SER A 616 -28.68 34.03 28.03
C SER A 616 -28.65 33.70 29.52
N SER A 617 -29.06 32.48 29.90
CA SER A 617 -29.10 32.06 31.29
C SER A 617 -27.71 31.85 31.88
N LYS A 618 -26.79 31.25 31.10
CA LYS A 618 -25.40 31.03 31.51
C LYS A 618 -24.61 32.34 31.54
N LEU A 619 -24.85 33.24 30.60
CA LEU A 619 -24.18 34.56 30.56
C LEU A 619 -24.66 35.50 31.69
N ARG A 620 -25.87 35.31 32.23
CA ARG A 620 -26.38 36.06 33.40
C ARG A 620 -25.80 35.64 34.74
N LEU A 621 -25.14 34.48 34.82
CA LEU A 621 -24.45 34.05 36.04
C LEU A 621 -23.30 35.03 36.35
N SER A 622 -22.94 35.17 37.62
CA SER A 622 -21.80 36.03 38.03
C SER A 622 -20.53 35.24 38.32
N GLU A 623 -20.60 33.90 38.30
CA GLU A 623 -19.48 33.02 38.58
C GLU A 623 -18.75 32.68 37.27
N GLY A 624 -17.44 32.89 37.25
CA GLY A 624 -16.56 32.57 36.11
C GLY A 624 -16.51 33.65 35.01
N ASN A 625 -15.47 33.57 34.18
CA ASN A 625 -15.22 34.53 33.10
C ASN A 625 -16.33 34.47 32.04
N TYR A 626 -16.73 35.63 31.51
CA TYR A 626 -17.85 35.75 30.57
C TYR A 626 -17.60 34.93 29.29
N GLU A 627 -16.36 35.00 28.76
CA GLU A 627 -15.93 34.31 27.56
C GLU A 627 -15.93 32.77 27.70
N PHE A 628 -15.60 32.22 28.88
CA PHE A 628 -15.62 30.77 29.09
C PHE A 628 -17.04 30.23 29.22
N ARG A 629 -17.95 31.00 29.82
CA ARG A 629 -19.37 30.65 29.86
C ARG A 629 -19.97 30.66 28.45
N ALA A 630 -19.57 31.61 27.62
CA ALA A 630 -19.95 31.62 26.20
C ALA A 630 -19.40 30.39 25.46
N LEU A 631 -18.10 30.12 25.58
CA LEU A 631 -17.43 28.98 24.93
C LEU A 631 -18.03 27.63 25.36
N GLU A 632 -18.19 27.41 26.65
CA GLU A 632 -18.76 26.18 27.20
C GLU A 632 -20.18 25.94 26.66
N THR A 633 -21.02 26.98 26.61
CA THR A 633 -22.38 26.86 26.07
C THR A 633 -22.37 26.47 24.58
N ILE A 634 -21.44 27.03 23.81
CA ILE A 634 -21.28 26.70 22.38
C ILE A 634 -20.77 25.26 22.23
N PHE A 635 -19.74 24.86 22.97
CA PHE A 635 -19.18 23.51 22.91
C PHE A 635 -20.20 22.45 23.30
N LEU A 636 -20.95 22.68 24.38
CA LEU A 636 -22.04 21.80 24.81
C LEU A 636 -23.07 21.60 23.70
N ASN A 637 -23.49 22.67 23.03
CA ASN A 637 -24.47 22.59 21.96
C ASN A 637 -23.91 21.94 20.68
N VAL A 638 -22.66 22.21 20.32
CA VAL A 638 -21.96 21.55 19.21
C VAL A 638 -21.88 20.05 19.45
N MET A 639 -21.42 19.63 20.63
CA MET A 639 -21.33 18.21 21.00
C MET A 639 -22.70 17.55 21.07
N GLY A 640 -23.72 18.24 21.59
CA GLY A 640 -25.11 17.79 21.59
C GLY A 640 -25.66 17.53 20.18
N GLN A 641 -25.36 18.42 19.22
CA GLN A 641 -25.75 18.23 17.82
C GLN A 641 -25.04 17.02 17.20
N LEU A 642 -23.73 16.85 17.43
CA LEU A 642 -22.99 15.69 16.93
C LEU A 642 -23.54 14.38 17.51
N HIS A 643 -23.85 14.32 18.81
CA HIS A 643 -24.44 13.14 19.43
C HIS A 643 -25.82 12.80 18.86
N ALA A 644 -26.67 13.80 18.62
CA ALA A 644 -27.98 13.58 18.01
C ALA A 644 -27.86 13.05 16.57
N GLU A 645 -26.92 13.59 15.79
CA GLU A 645 -26.60 13.11 14.44
C GLU A 645 -26.06 11.67 14.48
N GLN A 646 -25.10 11.38 15.36
CA GLN A 646 -24.55 10.05 15.59
C GLN A 646 -25.65 9.03 15.89
N LYS A 647 -26.52 9.33 16.87
CA LYS A 647 -27.60 8.44 17.29
C LYS A 647 -28.54 8.12 16.13
N THR A 648 -28.85 9.12 15.31
CA THR A 648 -29.72 8.95 14.13
C THR A 648 -29.07 8.02 13.09
N ILE A 649 -27.77 8.20 12.84
CA ILE A 649 -27.01 7.35 11.91
C ILE A 649 -26.89 5.93 12.48
N PHE A 650 -26.56 5.78 13.76
CA PHE A 650 -26.36 4.50 14.44
C PHE A 650 -27.63 3.63 14.40
N LEU A 651 -28.79 4.22 14.71
CA LEU A 651 -30.08 3.53 14.62
C LEU A 651 -30.39 3.09 13.19
N ARG A 652 -30.09 3.93 12.19
CA ARG A 652 -30.31 3.60 10.78
C ARG A 652 -29.40 2.48 10.30
N VAL A 653 -28.11 2.52 10.66
CA VAL A 653 -27.12 1.49 10.31
C VAL A 653 -27.51 0.16 10.94
N ASN A 654 -27.75 0.11 12.25
CA ASN A 654 -28.07 -1.14 12.94
C ASN A 654 -29.35 -1.78 12.42
N ARG A 655 -30.40 -0.99 12.17
CA ARG A 655 -31.64 -1.48 11.55
C ARG A 655 -31.40 -2.07 10.17
N THR A 656 -30.53 -1.43 9.38
CA THR A 656 -30.18 -1.91 8.04
C THR A 656 -29.40 -3.21 8.13
N LEU A 657 -28.37 -3.28 8.99
CA LEU A 657 -27.57 -4.48 9.22
C LEU A 657 -28.42 -5.68 9.68
N GLU A 658 -29.35 -5.47 10.62
CA GLU A 658 -30.28 -6.51 11.10
C GLU A 658 -31.18 -7.05 9.98
N THR A 659 -31.64 -6.16 9.10
CA THR A 659 -32.46 -6.56 7.94
C THR A 659 -31.63 -7.39 6.95
N LEU A 660 -30.39 -6.95 6.65
CA LEU A 660 -29.48 -7.64 5.73
C LEU A 660 -29.02 -9.01 6.22
N ASP A 661 -28.93 -9.23 7.53
CA ASP A 661 -28.59 -10.53 8.11
C ASP A 661 -29.68 -11.58 7.82
N SER A 662 -30.94 -11.14 7.77
CA SER A 662 -32.07 -12.03 7.46
C SER A 662 -32.24 -12.30 5.96
N ARG A 663 -32.05 -11.28 5.10
CA ARG A 663 -32.22 -11.34 3.65
C ARG A 663 -31.31 -10.35 2.94
N ILE A 664 -30.62 -10.82 1.89
CA ILE A 664 -29.76 -9.98 1.05
C ILE A 664 -30.55 -9.55 -0.18
N ASP A 665 -31.11 -8.34 -0.11
CA ASP A 665 -31.93 -7.73 -1.15
C ASP A 665 -31.26 -6.42 -1.66
N GLU A 666 -31.50 -6.07 -2.93
CA GLU A 666 -30.90 -4.90 -3.57
C GLU A 666 -31.20 -3.53 -2.91
N PRO A 667 -32.45 -3.24 -2.46
CA PRO A 667 -32.74 -1.95 -1.83
C PRO A 667 -32.04 -1.78 -0.47
N GLU A 668 -31.84 -2.86 0.27
CA GLU A 668 -31.15 -2.91 1.55
C GLU A 668 -29.65 -2.69 1.36
N LEU A 669 -29.05 -3.26 0.31
CA LEU A 669 -27.66 -2.97 -0.06
C LEU A 669 -27.47 -1.49 -0.42
N LYS A 670 -28.39 -0.91 -1.19
CA LYS A 670 -28.39 0.53 -1.50
C LYS A 670 -28.54 1.38 -0.24
N SER A 671 -29.41 0.98 0.70
CA SER A 671 -29.61 1.72 1.94
C SER A 671 -28.38 1.65 2.87
N LEU A 672 -27.66 0.51 2.89
CA LEU A 672 -26.40 0.35 3.59
C LEU A 672 -25.30 1.25 3.01
N LEU A 673 -25.21 1.37 1.68
CA LEU A 673 -24.25 2.27 1.02
C LEU A 673 -24.53 3.75 1.36
N ILE A 674 -25.80 4.15 1.37
CA ILE A 674 -26.20 5.52 1.77
C ILE A 674 -25.85 5.76 3.25
N ALA A 675 -26.10 4.77 4.11
CA ALA A 675 -25.77 4.87 5.52
C ALA A 675 -24.25 4.97 5.76
N ARG A 676 -23.44 4.19 5.03
CA ARG A 676 -21.97 4.27 5.04
C ARG A 676 -21.48 5.67 4.65
N ARG A 677 -21.97 6.21 3.53
CA ARG A 677 -21.59 7.55 3.08
C ARG A 677 -21.90 8.63 4.14
N LYS A 678 -23.08 8.55 4.78
CA LYS A 678 -23.45 9.46 5.86
C LYS A 678 -22.54 9.31 7.09
N LEU A 679 -22.13 8.08 7.42
CA LEU A 679 -21.19 7.83 8.51
C LEU A 679 -19.81 8.41 8.21
N ASP A 680 -19.33 8.28 6.97
CA ASP A 680 -18.06 8.87 6.53
C ASP A 680 -18.10 10.41 6.58
N GLU A 681 -19.20 11.02 6.11
CA GLU A 681 -19.43 12.46 6.22
C GLU A 681 -19.45 12.91 7.69
N PHE A 682 -20.08 12.15 8.58
CA PHE A 682 -20.07 12.41 10.02
C PHE A 682 -18.66 12.29 10.64
N ALA A 683 -17.90 11.25 10.26
CA ALA A 683 -16.53 11.04 10.73
C ALA A 683 -15.62 12.22 10.35
N LEU A 684 -15.76 12.78 9.15
CA LEU A 684 -15.02 13.97 8.73
C LEU A 684 -15.35 15.19 9.61
N LYS A 685 -16.63 15.40 9.96
CA LYS A 685 -17.04 16.50 10.85
C LYS A 685 -16.43 16.37 12.24
N VAL A 686 -16.54 15.19 12.87
CA VAL A 686 -16.02 14.94 14.22
C VAL A 686 -14.50 15.12 14.24
N ASN A 687 -13.78 14.59 13.25
CA ASN A 687 -12.32 14.75 13.17
C ASN A 687 -11.91 16.21 12.95
N ALA A 688 -12.68 16.99 12.21
CA ALA A 688 -12.38 18.41 12.01
C ALA A 688 -12.57 19.23 13.30
N ILE A 689 -13.59 18.93 14.11
CA ILE A 689 -13.80 19.55 15.41
C ILE A 689 -12.69 19.15 16.38
N ARG A 690 -12.36 17.86 16.43
CA ARG A 690 -11.23 17.35 17.20
C ARG A 690 -9.94 18.09 16.87
N ALA A 691 -9.60 18.19 15.58
CA ALA A 691 -8.43 18.93 15.12
C ALA A 691 -8.45 20.41 15.54
N SER A 692 -9.63 21.05 15.58
CA SER A 692 -9.74 22.44 16.02
C SER A 692 -9.50 22.61 17.53
N PHE A 693 -9.94 21.67 18.37
CA PHE A 693 -9.64 21.68 19.81
C PHE A 693 -8.17 21.38 20.09
N THR A 694 -7.62 20.36 19.43
CA THR A 694 -6.19 20.01 19.53
C THR A 694 -5.29 21.16 19.08
N ALA A 695 -5.68 21.92 18.05
CA ALA A 695 -4.89 23.06 17.59
C ALA A 695 -4.73 24.15 18.67
N VAL A 696 -5.77 24.42 19.45
CA VAL A 696 -5.72 25.39 20.57
C VAL A 696 -4.95 24.81 21.75
N LEU A 697 -5.19 23.55 22.12
CA LEU A 697 -4.49 22.89 23.23
C LEU A 697 -2.98 22.75 23.04
N ASN A 698 -2.50 22.71 21.79
CA ASN A 698 -1.06 22.61 21.50
C ASN A 698 -0.33 23.96 21.57
N GLN A 699 -1.02 25.07 21.82
CA GLN A 699 -0.47 26.42 21.82
C GLN A 699 -0.80 27.15 23.12
N ASP A 700 0.13 27.09 24.09
CA ASP A 700 0.00 27.72 25.41
C ASP A 700 -0.27 29.23 25.30
N ASP A 701 0.34 29.91 24.33
CA ASP A 701 0.09 31.33 24.00
C ASP A 701 -1.39 31.59 23.68
N ASP A 702 -2.01 30.71 22.88
CA ASP A 702 -3.41 30.81 22.49
C ASP A 702 -4.31 30.51 23.70
N LEU A 703 -3.97 29.54 24.55
CA LEU A 703 -4.70 29.21 25.76
C LEU A 703 -4.70 30.36 26.78
N ALA A 704 -3.53 30.93 27.07
CA ALA A 704 -3.42 32.13 27.92
C ALA A 704 -4.13 33.33 27.28
N ALA A 705 -4.13 33.40 25.94
CA ALA A 705 -4.80 34.46 25.22
C ALA A 705 -6.34 34.37 25.23
N LEU A 706 -6.94 33.25 25.65
CA LEU A 706 -8.40 33.11 25.77
C LEU A 706 -8.99 33.96 26.92
N TYR A 707 -8.20 34.38 27.91
CA TYR A 707 -8.66 35.20 29.04
C TYR A 707 -8.87 36.66 28.62
N LEU A 708 -9.98 36.93 27.94
CA LEU A 708 -10.33 38.27 27.43
C LEU A 708 -10.70 39.24 28.55
N THR A 709 -11.38 38.77 29.60
CA THR A 709 -11.76 39.62 30.74
C THR A 709 -10.53 40.18 31.46
N ASP A 710 -9.53 39.32 31.73
CA ASP A 710 -8.28 39.71 32.38
C ASP A 710 -7.44 40.65 31.48
N LYS A 711 -7.45 40.42 30.16
CA LYS A 711 -6.83 41.33 29.18
C LYS A 711 -7.51 42.70 29.14
N ALA A 712 -8.84 42.75 29.19
CA ALA A 712 -9.58 44.00 29.23
C ALA A 712 -9.30 44.80 30.51
N ALA A 713 -9.05 44.11 31.63
CA ALA A 713 -8.61 44.70 32.89
C ALA A 713 -7.12 45.15 32.89
N GLY A 714 -6.37 44.89 31.82
CA GLY A 714 -4.97 45.27 31.67
C GLY A 714 -3.97 44.32 32.34
N THR A 715 -4.41 43.15 32.79
CA THR A 715 -3.58 42.12 33.44
C THR A 715 -3.56 40.84 32.60
N PRO A 716 -2.79 40.78 31.50
CA PRO A 716 -2.69 39.55 30.71
C PRO A 716 -2.06 38.43 31.54
N ARG A 717 -2.64 37.23 31.45
CA ARG A 717 -2.13 36.00 32.07
C ARG A 717 -0.77 35.64 31.49
N ALA A 718 0.08 35.03 32.31
CA ALA A 718 1.31 34.41 31.84
C ALA A 718 1.00 33.13 31.04
N GLU A 719 1.89 32.76 30.12
CA GLU A 719 1.75 31.55 29.29
C GLU A 719 1.57 30.26 30.11
N ALA A 720 1.97 30.21 31.38
CA ALA A 720 1.79 29.04 32.23
C ALA A 720 0.47 29.03 33.05
N ASP A 721 -0.32 30.11 33.00
CA ASP A 721 -1.52 30.30 33.84
C ASP A 721 -2.81 30.16 33.03
N HIS A 722 -3.02 28.97 32.44
CA HIS A 722 -4.16 28.64 31.58
C HIS A 722 -4.93 27.36 31.96
N ILE A 723 -4.81 26.92 33.22
CA ILE A 723 -5.33 25.61 33.68
C ILE A 723 -6.85 25.47 33.43
N GLU A 724 -7.65 26.52 33.65
CA GLU A 724 -9.10 26.46 33.45
C GLU A 724 -9.47 26.30 31.97
N ALA A 725 -8.78 27.03 31.07
CA ALA A 725 -8.98 26.91 29.63
C ALA A 725 -8.57 25.52 29.12
N GLU A 726 -7.43 25.02 29.58
CA GLU A 726 -6.93 23.70 29.25
C GLU A 726 -7.92 22.60 29.67
N LEU A 727 -8.38 22.61 30.93
CA LEU A 727 -9.36 21.65 31.44
C LEU A 727 -10.68 21.68 30.65
N LEU A 728 -11.17 22.87 30.28
CA LEU A 728 -12.37 23.03 29.46
C LEU A 728 -12.20 22.35 28.11
N PHE A 729 -11.11 22.66 27.39
CA PHE A 729 -10.84 22.11 26.07
C PHE A 729 -10.54 20.61 26.12
N GLU A 730 -9.79 20.12 27.11
CA GLU A 730 -9.54 18.69 27.31
C GLU A 730 -10.83 17.91 27.52
N HIS A 731 -11.76 18.44 28.31
CA HIS A 731 -13.06 17.79 28.54
C HIS A 731 -13.83 17.59 27.23
N TYR A 732 -13.96 18.64 26.41
CA TYR A 732 -14.68 18.55 25.14
C TYR A 732 -13.89 17.81 24.04
N LEU A 733 -12.56 17.80 24.11
CA LEU A 733 -11.71 16.96 23.27
C LEU A 733 -11.95 15.47 23.55
N ASN A 734 -11.97 15.08 24.83
CA ASN A 734 -12.25 13.70 25.24
C ASN A 734 -13.63 13.24 24.75
N LEU A 735 -14.65 14.10 24.85
CA LEU A 735 -15.97 13.79 24.28
C LEU A 735 -15.88 13.61 22.76
N ALA A 736 -15.19 14.49 22.03
CA ALA A 736 -15.02 14.36 20.59
C ALA A 736 -14.27 13.08 20.19
N ASP A 737 -13.25 12.67 20.95
CA ASP A 737 -12.55 11.40 20.76
C ASP A 737 -13.46 10.19 21.02
N GLU A 738 -14.33 10.23 22.03
CA GLU A 738 -15.33 9.18 22.26
C GLU A 738 -16.26 9.02 21.04
N LEU A 739 -16.77 10.13 20.49
CA LEU A 739 -17.58 10.11 19.27
C LEU A 739 -16.80 9.56 18.07
N ALA A 740 -15.53 9.96 17.90
CA ALA A 740 -14.69 9.50 16.80
C ALA A 740 -14.43 7.99 16.87
N ASN A 741 -14.17 7.48 18.06
CA ASN A 741 -13.94 6.05 18.31
C ASN A 741 -15.20 5.23 18.05
N ALA A 742 -16.35 5.65 18.58
CA ALA A 742 -17.63 4.98 18.33
C ALA A 742 -18.02 4.98 16.83
N THR A 743 -17.72 6.06 16.11
CA THR A 743 -17.93 6.17 14.65
C THR A 743 -17.04 5.21 13.88
N SER A 744 -15.75 5.13 14.27
CA SER A 744 -14.78 4.22 13.66
C SER A 744 -15.16 2.76 13.87
N GLN A 745 -15.65 2.41 15.07
CA GLN A 745 -16.17 1.07 15.37
C GLN A 745 -17.38 0.72 14.49
N LEU A 746 -18.34 1.64 14.31
CA LEU A 746 -19.49 1.39 13.45
C LEU A 746 -19.07 1.22 11.98
N SER A 747 -18.08 1.98 11.52
CA SER A 747 -17.53 1.86 10.16
C SER A 747 -16.88 0.49 9.93
N ALA A 748 -16.11 0.00 10.91
CA ALA A 748 -15.54 -1.34 10.89
C ALA A 748 -16.62 -2.43 10.84
N ASN A 749 -17.73 -2.28 11.58
CA ASN A 749 -18.85 -3.21 11.54
C ASN A 749 -19.51 -3.24 10.15
N ILE A 750 -19.74 -2.08 9.52
CA ILE A 750 -20.28 -2.01 8.15
C ILE A 750 -19.34 -2.69 7.15
N ALA A 751 -18.02 -2.50 7.28
CA ALA A 751 -17.04 -3.14 6.41
C ALA A 751 -17.07 -4.67 6.55
N ALA A 752 -17.08 -5.18 7.79
CA ALA A 752 -17.19 -6.61 8.04
C ALA A 752 -18.49 -7.22 7.46
N THR A 753 -19.64 -6.55 7.61
CA THR A 753 -20.89 -7.03 7.01
C THR A 753 -20.87 -6.97 5.48
N SER A 754 -20.28 -5.92 4.88
CA SER A 754 -20.09 -5.82 3.44
C SER A 754 -19.28 -7.01 2.90
N ASP A 755 -18.22 -7.40 3.60
CA ASP A 755 -17.41 -8.56 3.23
C ASP A 755 -18.21 -9.85 3.33
N ILE A 756 -19.00 -10.05 4.39
CA ILE A 756 -19.91 -11.20 4.54
C ILE A 756 -20.91 -11.27 3.38
N ILE A 757 -21.54 -10.14 3.03
CA ILE A 757 -22.49 -10.09 1.91
C ILE A 757 -21.79 -10.48 0.60
N SER A 758 -20.58 -9.99 0.36
CA SER A 758 -19.82 -10.34 -0.85
C SER A 758 -19.54 -11.85 -0.93
N ILE A 759 -19.27 -12.48 0.22
CA ILE A 759 -19.09 -13.93 0.34
C ILE A 759 -20.41 -14.67 0.04
N VAL A 760 -21.53 -14.23 0.61
CA VAL A 760 -22.84 -14.87 0.40
C VAL A 760 -23.30 -14.74 -1.05
N LEU A 761 -23.16 -13.55 -1.66
CA LEU A 761 -23.46 -13.33 -3.07
C LEU A 761 -22.55 -14.17 -3.98
N GLY A 762 -21.27 -14.28 -3.64
CA GLY A 762 -20.33 -15.18 -4.32
C GLY A 762 -20.79 -16.65 -4.28
N SER A 763 -21.27 -17.11 -3.12
CA SER A 763 -21.83 -18.45 -2.95
C SER A 763 -23.11 -18.67 -3.77
N ARG A 764 -24.04 -17.71 -3.77
CA ARG A 764 -25.27 -17.76 -4.60
C ARG A 764 -24.96 -17.80 -6.09
N ARG A 765 -23.99 -17.00 -6.55
CA ARG A 765 -23.53 -17.03 -7.93
C ARG A 765 -22.92 -18.38 -8.31
N ASN A 766 -22.11 -18.96 -7.42
CA ASN A 766 -21.53 -20.28 -7.65
C ASN A 766 -22.62 -21.37 -7.75
N LEU A 767 -23.68 -21.26 -6.95
CA LEU A 767 -24.84 -22.14 -7.01
C LEU A 767 -25.60 -22.00 -8.35
N LEU A 768 -25.79 -20.77 -8.84
CA LEU A 768 -26.37 -20.52 -10.16
C LEU A 768 -25.54 -21.12 -11.29
N LEU A 769 -24.21 -20.95 -11.25
CA LEU A 769 -23.30 -21.57 -12.22
C LEU A 769 -23.39 -23.10 -12.19
N GLN A 770 -23.57 -23.70 -11.00
CA GLN A 770 -23.79 -25.14 -10.88
C GLN A 770 -25.10 -25.56 -11.56
N TYR A 771 -26.21 -24.83 -11.36
CA TYR A 771 -27.47 -25.14 -12.03
C TYR A 771 -27.40 -24.95 -13.54
N GLU A 772 -26.76 -23.90 -14.02
CA GLU A 772 -26.53 -23.67 -15.45
C GLU A 772 -25.72 -24.80 -16.07
N LEU A 773 -24.65 -25.24 -15.40
CA LEU A 773 -23.85 -26.39 -15.84
C LEU A 773 -24.68 -27.68 -15.89
N MET A 774 -25.54 -27.91 -14.89
CA MET A 774 -26.47 -29.05 -14.90
C MET A 774 -27.44 -28.99 -16.08
N ALA A 775 -28.01 -27.81 -16.38
CA ALA A 775 -28.90 -27.63 -17.53
C ALA A 775 -28.16 -27.87 -18.85
N ASN A 776 -26.95 -27.33 -19.03
CA ASN A 776 -26.14 -27.50 -20.23
C ASN A 776 -25.74 -28.96 -20.46
N LEU A 777 -25.36 -29.69 -19.40
CA LEU A 777 -25.11 -31.12 -19.49
C LEU A 777 -26.38 -31.91 -19.86
N SER A 778 -27.57 -31.40 -19.50
CA SER A 778 -28.85 -32.05 -19.82
C SER A 778 -29.09 -32.00 -21.32
N MET A 779 -28.92 -30.80 -21.88
CA MET A 779 -29.07 -30.57 -23.30
C MET A 779 -28.03 -31.36 -24.11
N ALA A 780 -26.77 -31.40 -23.66
CA ALA A 780 -25.73 -32.18 -24.31
C ALA A 780 -26.01 -33.69 -24.29
N ALA A 781 -26.56 -34.21 -23.18
CA ALA A 781 -26.93 -35.63 -23.09
C ALA A 781 -28.12 -36.00 -24.00
N LEU A 782 -29.02 -35.05 -24.31
CA LEU A 782 -30.16 -35.26 -25.21
C LEU A 782 -29.78 -35.16 -26.69
N ALA A 783 -28.70 -34.46 -27.05
CA ALA A 783 -28.31 -34.22 -28.44
C ALA A 783 -28.22 -35.48 -29.33
N PRO A 784 -27.70 -36.64 -28.88
CA PRO A 784 -27.69 -37.87 -29.68
C PRO A 784 -29.10 -38.41 -29.97
N SER A 785 -30.01 -38.29 -29.01
CA SER A 785 -31.41 -38.70 -29.16
C SER A 785 -32.14 -37.78 -30.15
N THR A 786 -31.91 -36.47 -30.06
CA THR A 786 -32.48 -35.48 -31.01
C THR A 786 -31.94 -35.69 -32.43
N LEU A 787 -30.66 -36.01 -32.58
CA LEU A 787 -30.04 -36.29 -33.87
C LEU A 787 -30.64 -37.54 -34.53
N LEU A 788 -30.78 -38.64 -33.78
CA LEU A 788 -31.33 -39.87 -34.34
C LEU A 788 -32.83 -39.73 -34.66
N ALA A 789 -33.59 -39.06 -33.79
CA ALA A 789 -34.98 -38.72 -34.04
C ALA A 789 -35.14 -37.84 -35.29
N GLY A 790 -34.22 -36.89 -35.50
CA GLY A 790 -34.16 -36.06 -36.71
C GLY A 790 -33.91 -36.88 -37.97
N LEU A 791 -32.85 -37.71 -37.98
CA LEU A 791 -32.50 -38.54 -39.14
C LEU A 791 -33.61 -39.53 -39.54
N LEU A 792 -34.28 -40.14 -38.56
CA LEU A 792 -35.37 -41.09 -38.80
C LEU A 792 -36.73 -40.41 -39.02
N GLY A 793 -36.88 -39.15 -38.59
CA GLY A 793 -38.07 -38.33 -38.82
C GLY A 793 -38.06 -37.62 -40.18
N MET A 794 -36.98 -37.74 -40.96
CA MET A 794 -36.91 -37.23 -42.33
C MET A 794 -37.78 -38.06 -43.26
N ASN A 795 -38.54 -37.40 -44.14
CA ASN A 795 -39.37 -38.03 -45.17
C ASN A 795 -38.52 -38.53 -46.36
N VAL A 796 -37.60 -39.45 -46.09
CA VAL A 796 -36.69 -40.06 -47.08
C VAL A 796 -36.83 -41.57 -46.98
N ALA A 797 -36.93 -42.25 -48.12
CA ALA A 797 -37.13 -43.69 -48.17
C ALA A 797 -35.88 -44.43 -47.62
N ASN A 798 -36.01 -45.01 -46.43
CA ASN A 798 -34.90 -45.65 -45.71
C ASN A 798 -35.00 -47.19 -45.71
N GLY A 799 -36.01 -47.77 -46.36
CA GLY A 799 -36.23 -49.22 -46.43
C GLY A 799 -36.68 -49.87 -45.12
N MET A 800 -36.91 -49.07 -44.07
CA MET A 800 -37.40 -49.48 -42.74
C MET A 800 -38.90 -49.21 -42.54
N GLU A 801 -39.61 -48.77 -43.58
CA GLU A 801 -41.04 -48.41 -43.54
C GLU A 801 -41.97 -49.63 -43.40
N HIS A 802 -41.50 -50.81 -43.81
CA HIS A 802 -42.20 -52.09 -43.67
C HIS A 802 -41.66 -52.95 -42.52
N ALA A 803 -40.78 -52.38 -41.68
CA ALA A 803 -40.19 -53.11 -40.55
C ALA A 803 -41.22 -53.34 -39.43
N ASP A 804 -41.06 -54.43 -38.68
CA ASP A 804 -41.94 -54.76 -37.55
C ASP A 804 -41.99 -53.62 -36.52
N PRO A 805 -43.13 -53.41 -35.83
CA PRO A 805 -43.28 -52.41 -34.77
C PRO A 805 -42.21 -52.50 -33.65
N THR A 806 -41.58 -53.66 -33.51
CA THR A 806 -40.47 -53.92 -32.58
C THR A 806 -39.22 -53.08 -32.88
N VAL A 807 -38.99 -52.71 -34.13
CA VAL A 807 -37.82 -51.92 -34.56
C VAL A 807 -37.87 -50.51 -33.99
N PHE A 808 -39.05 -49.85 -34.01
CA PHE A 808 -39.25 -48.53 -33.40
C PHE A 808 -38.92 -48.54 -31.90
N TRP A 809 -39.48 -49.50 -31.15
CA TRP A 809 -39.25 -49.62 -29.71
C TRP A 809 -37.79 -49.94 -29.38
N SER A 810 -37.11 -50.71 -30.22
CA SER A 810 -35.68 -51.01 -30.04
C SER A 810 -34.80 -49.75 -30.18
N ILE A 811 -35.11 -48.90 -31.15
CA ILE A 811 -34.38 -47.64 -31.40
C ILE A 811 -34.68 -46.63 -30.29
N PHE A 812 -35.94 -46.54 -29.84
CA PHE A 812 -36.33 -45.72 -28.70
C PHE A 812 -35.62 -46.14 -27.41
N ALA A 813 -35.57 -47.44 -27.12
CA ALA A 813 -34.87 -47.96 -25.95
C ALA A 813 -33.35 -47.71 -26.03
N ALA A 814 -32.74 -47.90 -27.20
CA ALA A 814 -31.31 -47.67 -27.41
C ALA A 814 -30.93 -46.18 -27.23
N THR A 815 -31.70 -45.27 -27.82
CA THR A 815 -31.47 -43.81 -27.67
C THR A 815 -31.65 -43.35 -26.24
N PHE A 816 -32.71 -43.81 -25.56
CA PHE A 816 -32.94 -43.51 -24.15
C PHE A 816 -31.82 -44.03 -23.25
N ALA A 817 -31.32 -45.24 -23.51
CA ALA A 817 -30.20 -45.82 -22.77
C ALA A 817 -28.90 -45.03 -22.98
N VAL A 818 -28.61 -44.59 -24.21
CA VAL A 818 -27.43 -43.78 -24.53
C VAL A 818 -27.50 -42.40 -23.87
N SER A 819 -28.62 -41.68 -24.01
CA SER A 819 -28.80 -40.37 -23.38
C SER A 819 -28.83 -40.45 -21.85
N GLY A 820 -29.51 -41.44 -21.28
CA GLY A 820 -29.51 -41.69 -19.83
C GLY A 820 -28.13 -42.05 -19.30
N GLY A 821 -27.36 -42.86 -20.04
CA GLY A 821 -25.98 -43.21 -19.70
C GLY A 821 -25.04 -42.01 -19.73
N LEU A 822 -25.13 -41.17 -20.75
CA LEU A 822 -24.37 -39.92 -20.86
C LEU A 822 -24.72 -38.94 -19.74
N TRP A 823 -26.01 -38.78 -19.43
CA TRP A 823 -26.49 -37.95 -18.32
C TRP A 823 -25.94 -38.44 -16.98
N PHE A 824 -26.06 -39.75 -16.70
CA PHE A 824 -25.58 -40.35 -15.46
C PHE A 824 -24.05 -40.28 -15.33
N ALA A 825 -23.31 -40.53 -16.42
CA ALA A 825 -21.85 -40.38 -16.43
C ALA A 825 -21.42 -38.94 -16.16
N SER A 826 -22.13 -37.97 -16.74
CA SER A 826 -21.89 -36.54 -16.55
C SER A 826 -22.21 -36.10 -15.12
N LEU A 827 -23.35 -36.51 -14.56
CA LEU A 827 -23.71 -36.27 -13.16
C LEU A 827 -22.70 -36.91 -12.22
N ARG A 828 -22.26 -38.15 -12.50
CA ARG A 828 -21.28 -38.85 -11.66
C ARG A 828 -19.92 -38.17 -11.70
N LYS A 829 -19.47 -37.68 -12.85
CA LYS A 829 -18.24 -36.87 -12.95
C LYS A 829 -18.40 -35.56 -12.18
N MET A 830 -19.51 -34.84 -12.34
CA MET A 830 -19.79 -33.61 -11.60
C MET A 830 -19.84 -33.85 -10.08
N TRP A 831 -20.53 -34.89 -9.63
CA TRP A 831 -20.58 -35.26 -8.21
C TRP A 831 -19.22 -35.68 -7.67
N LYS A 832 -18.40 -36.40 -8.46
CA LYS A 832 -17.01 -36.70 -8.09
C LYS A 832 -16.17 -35.44 -7.99
N MET A 833 -16.36 -34.45 -8.88
CA MET A 833 -15.69 -33.15 -8.81
C MET A 833 -16.17 -32.32 -7.61
N ALA A 834 -17.46 -32.35 -7.28
CA ALA A 834 -18.04 -31.67 -6.12
C ALA A 834 -17.65 -32.33 -4.78
N LEU A 835 -17.61 -33.66 -4.71
CA LEU A 835 -17.11 -34.44 -3.58
C LEU A 835 -15.60 -34.30 -3.43
N ALA A 836 -14.87 -34.26 -4.54
CA ALA A 836 -13.46 -33.89 -4.54
C ALA A 836 -13.31 -32.47 -3.98
N SER A 837 -14.20 -31.52 -4.30
CA SER A 837 -14.23 -30.14 -3.75
C SER A 837 -14.57 -30.03 -2.25
N GLY A 838 -14.67 -31.14 -1.50
CA GLY A 838 -14.69 -31.10 -0.04
C GLY A 838 -16.05 -30.86 0.63
N TYR A 839 -17.18 -31.04 -0.06
CA TYR A 839 -18.49 -31.02 0.60
C TYR A 839 -18.77 -32.37 1.30
N LYS A 840 -18.11 -32.63 2.43
CA LYS A 840 -18.57 -33.67 3.36
C LYS A 840 -19.78 -33.13 4.10
N ARG A 841 -20.98 -33.39 3.56
CA ARG A 841 -22.22 -33.27 4.33
C ARG A 841 -22.09 -34.27 5.48
N LYS A 842 -21.79 -33.80 6.70
CA LYS A 842 -21.97 -34.61 7.92
C LYS A 842 -23.43 -35.02 7.93
N GLY A 843 -23.69 -36.30 7.65
CA GLY A 843 -24.97 -36.90 7.95
C GLY A 843 -25.17 -36.83 9.45
N GLY A 844 -26.05 -35.94 9.90
CA GLY A 844 -26.62 -36.03 11.23
C GLY A 844 -27.39 -37.33 11.30
N GLN A 845 -26.98 -38.22 12.21
CA GLN A 845 -27.88 -39.20 12.79
C GLN A 845 -29.02 -38.43 13.45
N GLY A 846 -30.15 -38.36 12.77
CA GLY A 846 -31.37 -37.71 13.24
C GLY A 846 -32.54 -38.38 12.57
N SER A 847 -33.03 -39.43 13.22
CA SER A 847 -34.36 -40.04 13.14
C SER A 847 -35.09 -39.99 11.80
N ALA A 848 -35.30 -41.17 11.22
CA ALA A 848 -36.35 -41.41 10.25
C ALA A 848 -37.71 -41.03 10.85
N ARG A 849 -38.29 -39.90 10.42
CA ARG A 849 -39.74 -39.69 10.41
C ARG A 849 -40.14 -38.51 9.52
N GLY A 850 -40.77 -38.84 8.40
CA GLY A 850 -41.81 -38.08 7.72
C GLY A 850 -41.44 -36.69 7.19
N PHE A 851 -41.23 -36.60 5.88
CA PHE A 851 -41.84 -35.51 5.11
C PHE A 851 -42.20 -36.05 3.73
N GLY A 852 -43.46 -36.44 3.62
CA GLY A 852 -44.10 -36.76 2.35
C GLY A 852 -44.31 -35.49 1.53
N MET A 853 -44.43 -35.71 0.23
CA MET A 853 -44.89 -34.73 -0.76
C MET A 853 -46.11 -33.96 -0.25
N ASP A 854 -46.07 -32.64 -0.36
CA ASP A 854 -47.26 -31.83 -0.62
C ASP A 854 -46.93 -30.74 -1.64
N VAL A 855 -46.97 -31.14 -2.90
CA VAL A 855 -47.28 -30.27 -4.02
C VAL A 855 -48.78 -30.04 -3.96
N LYS A 856 -49.24 -28.94 -3.36
CA LYS A 856 -50.55 -28.31 -3.61
C LYS A 856 -50.71 -27.03 -2.78
N LYS A 857 -50.55 -25.88 -3.42
CA LYS A 857 -51.63 -24.89 -3.65
C LYS A 857 -51.05 -23.55 -4.09
N GLU A 858 -51.26 -23.27 -5.37
CA GLU A 858 -51.59 -21.94 -5.85
C GLU A 858 -52.84 -21.39 -5.13
N VAL A 859 -53.01 -20.08 -5.23
CA VAL A 859 -54.21 -19.26 -4.93
C VAL A 859 -54.33 -18.78 -3.48
N LYS A 860 -53.70 -17.63 -3.17
CA LYS A 860 -54.38 -16.32 -3.14
C LYS A 860 -53.38 -15.18 -3.03
#